data_AF-A0A820ZL74-F1
#
_entry.id   AF-A0A820ZL74-F1
#
_cell.length_a   1.000
_cell.length_b   1.000
_cell.length_c   1.000
_cell.angle_alpha   90.00
_cell.angle_beta   90.00
_cell.angle_gamma   90.00
#
_symmetry.space_group_name_H-M   'P 1'
#
loop_
_entity.id
_entity.type
_entity.pdbx_description
1 polymer ?
#
loop_
_entity_poly.entity_id
_entity_poly.type
_entity_poly.pdbx_seq_one_letter_code
_entity_poly.pdbx_strand_id
1 'polypeptide(L)'
;MVKRTHVRNEVREEAKYYLHSLLSQNAFPNLFCNSVIIETLMNIIDILSYSLNEDNLHKVIAHHRVPNTNYTVQFVDTHEKRLELFNAFVDFGRMFTEQALMISQTLVKSCIQQYMFKLEQGKRNSDAVRQHKGLHVMWEYLSTYSKTVDVNGASNGNKLYYRTDFADYMISLSERNAAVGFVEGLDRNDYRTALKQVKDDMENAIYNRLSSLDKYKSLQQRRRRMSIVAPVNDKGIALDFEERIAIFDSNFRNGLFKLTAMLIHNMDYLDDNENEMRFTTMGNRPHGTDTPKENVLDRDMVHALTWLPVKMFTTSVMEAAVDCWSWAIVGRPELELLIVEEIYKVWEKVISDRQGLYSIDKPEPSPLAPSEKEELKPKPPSVNPHRIFFKFIEERVYLCMHKADIEMEMLVDLLHKSLSLILENPRAPMTKHISAVGLRFRLLYLTLYLVQSDYLANGISKYLLREKVYHTAFDYFTVRHHCPTQSQNELRNDIRKLIRFFSLVHGEKKFCNDSTTTVDIENVLSNGNYINDASDGSSRTGAPTGWINSLAGGGGVVAGVGGQSTLSRKSAGSAKHTDKTQGTRILSRDLLKKRNLLLALLAYEIERLETFHNPLGRADLQIDQNTQSTYRNWKLYDMNAFSNKAWREYGRLAWSISSDLAISFYYAIPKDSLRNEIQQLVKSNPLQVRHIPEALSIFTVTSDNDRQCETSIILTWAPIDPVTALSYFASARLNQVANSYTIQFASRILYITKPEALILYIPQLVQAVRYDEMGFVRRLILALSGKSNLLAHQLIWNIRTNTYKNETTPDNEMKAKIEPIAQQIEANFKPDAKKFYERVFTFSDRLTKVSDTIKSFPKGNDRKQ
;
A
#
# COMPACT_ATOMS: atom_id res chain seq x y z
N MET A 1 33.58 13.78 19.76
CA MET A 1 32.76 14.10 20.95
C MET A 1 33.60 14.46 22.17
N VAL A 2 34.51 13.60 22.66
CA VAL A 2 35.32 13.86 23.87
C VAL A 2 36.11 15.18 23.83
N LYS A 3 36.72 15.55 22.69
CA LYS A 3 37.44 16.85 22.58
C LYS A 3 36.56 18.09 22.78
N ARG A 4 35.23 17.98 22.68
CA ARG A 4 34.28 19.07 22.98
C ARG A 4 34.20 19.38 24.48
N THR A 5 34.62 18.45 25.34
CA THR A 5 34.69 18.63 26.80
C THR A 5 36.08 19.04 27.29
N HIS A 6 36.96 19.49 26.40
CA HIS A 6 38.33 19.84 26.74
C HIS A 6 38.41 21.11 27.61
N VAL A 7 39.45 21.22 28.45
CA VAL A 7 39.64 22.35 29.38
C VAL A 7 39.90 23.67 28.65
N ARG A 8 40.66 23.62 27.54
CA ARG A 8 40.98 24.79 26.70
C ARG A 8 39.83 25.12 25.73
N ASN A 9 39.40 26.39 25.72
CA ASN A 9 38.28 26.83 24.89
C ASN A 9 38.55 26.71 23.38
N GLU A 10 39.76 27.06 22.92
CA GLU A 10 40.18 26.98 21.52
C GLU A 10 39.98 25.57 20.94
N VAL A 11 40.42 24.55 21.69
CA VAL A 11 40.26 23.14 21.30
C VAL A 11 38.79 22.73 21.24
N ARG A 12 37.95 23.30 22.12
CA ARG A 12 36.51 23.03 22.09
C ARG A 12 35.88 23.62 20.85
N GLU A 13 36.15 24.87 20.50
CA GLU A 13 35.56 25.52 19.32
C GLU A 13 35.94 24.80 18.02
N GLU A 14 37.20 24.40 17.86
CA GLU A 14 37.64 23.56 16.74
C GLU A 14 36.92 22.20 16.73
N ALA A 15 36.81 21.54 17.88
CA ALA A 15 36.08 20.28 17.98
C ALA A 15 34.58 20.43 17.67
N LYS A 16 33.97 21.58 18.00
CA LYS A 16 32.58 21.90 17.64
C LYS A 16 32.46 22.06 16.12
N TYR A 17 33.38 22.77 15.49
CA TYR A 17 33.42 22.97 14.04
C TYR A 17 33.53 21.65 13.28
N TYR A 18 34.50 20.81 13.62
CA TYR A 18 34.66 19.50 12.97
C TYR A 18 33.45 18.59 13.18
N LEU A 19 32.89 18.56 14.40
CA LEU A 19 31.73 17.74 14.70
C LEU A 19 30.49 18.25 13.95
N HIS A 20 30.31 19.57 13.84
CA HIS A 20 29.24 20.15 13.05
C HIS A 20 29.41 19.86 11.55
N SER A 21 30.63 19.89 11.03
CA SER A 21 30.92 19.52 9.64
C SER A 21 30.60 18.04 9.37
N LEU A 22 31.03 17.13 10.25
CA LEU A 22 30.74 15.69 10.19
C LEU A 22 29.25 15.37 10.30
N LEU A 23 28.53 16.08 11.16
CA LEU A 23 27.10 15.91 11.43
C LEU A 23 26.21 16.81 10.55
N SER A 24 26.80 17.57 9.62
CA SER A 24 26.02 18.37 8.67
C SER A 24 25.17 17.42 7.82
N GLN A 25 23.93 17.84 7.52
CA GLN A 25 22.85 16.96 7.05
C GLN A 25 23.16 16.15 5.77
N ASN A 26 24.23 16.47 5.03
CA ASN A 26 24.58 15.81 3.78
C ASN A 26 25.90 15.00 3.81
N ALA A 27 26.61 14.95 4.94
CA ALA A 27 27.90 14.28 5.01
C ALA A 27 27.77 12.79 5.41
N PHE A 28 27.39 12.51 6.66
CA PHE A 28 27.33 11.15 7.20
C PHE A 28 26.12 10.94 8.15
N PRO A 29 24.90 10.77 7.61
CA PRO A 29 23.67 10.57 8.41
C PRO A 29 23.70 9.30 9.30
N ASN A 30 24.41 8.26 8.86
CA ASN A 30 24.60 7.01 9.61
C ASN A 30 25.26 7.21 10.98
N LEU A 31 26.03 8.28 11.19
CA LEU A 31 26.65 8.59 12.48
C LEU A 31 25.61 8.92 13.57
N PHE A 32 24.45 9.47 13.20
CA PHE A 32 23.40 9.81 14.16
C PHE A 32 22.75 8.57 14.78
N CYS A 33 22.69 7.47 14.06
CA CYS A 33 22.04 6.23 14.49
C CYS A 33 23.03 5.14 14.90
N ASN A 34 24.31 5.47 15.05
CA ASN A 34 25.33 4.53 15.49
C ASN A 34 25.23 4.29 17.01
N SER A 35 25.13 3.03 17.43
CA SER A 35 24.98 2.65 18.85
C SER A 35 26.13 3.16 19.70
N VAL A 36 27.38 3.00 19.27
CA VAL A 36 28.57 3.48 20.00
C VAL A 36 28.54 5.00 20.18
N ILE A 37 28.12 5.75 19.16
CA ILE A 37 28.06 7.21 19.26
C ILE A 37 26.99 7.64 20.27
N ILE A 38 25.80 7.04 20.22
CA ILE A 38 24.72 7.32 21.17
C ILE A 38 25.14 6.95 22.61
N GLU A 39 25.75 5.78 22.79
CA GLU A 39 26.30 5.34 24.08
C GLU A 39 27.37 6.30 24.61
N THR A 40 28.34 6.71 23.78
CA THR A 40 29.39 7.65 24.21
C THR A 40 28.83 9.02 24.57
N LEU A 41 27.81 9.50 23.85
CA LEU A 41 27.12 10.76 24.16
C LEU A 41 26.47 10.70 25.54
N MET A 42 25.73 9.63 25.85
CA MET A 42 25.10 9.42 27.15
C MET A 42 26.12 9.29 28.28
N ASN A 43 27.19 8.51 28.06
CA ASN A 43 28.28 8.33 29.03
C ASN A 43 28.99 9.66 29.36
N ILE A 44 29.24 10.51 28.36
CA ILE A 44 29.89 11.81 28.59
C ILE A 44 28.99 12.73 29.42
N ILE A 45 27.68 12.76 29.15
CA ILE A 45 26.72 13.56 29.95
C ILE A 45 26.73 13.09 31.41
N ASP A 46 26.78 11.77 31.64
CA ASP A 46 26.83 11.20 32.99
C ASP A 46 28.12 11.56 33.72
N ILE A 47 29.27 11.44 33.06
CA ILE A 47 30.58 11.83 33.61
C ILE A 47 30.63 13.33 33.95
N LEU A 48 30.06 14.19 33.09
CA LEU A 48 29.98 15.63 33.36
C LEU A 48 29.03 15.92 34.53
N SER A 49 27.90 15.21 34.64
CA SER A 49 27.00 15.33 35.80
C SER A 49 27.68 14.90 37.10
N TYR A 50 28.45 13.81 37.05
CA TYR A 50 29.22 13.33 38.19
C TYR A 50 30.20 14.41 38.70
N SER A 51 30.86 15.12 37.77
CA SER A 51 31.78 16.21 38.11
C SER A 51 31.15 17.39 38.86
N LEU A 52 29.82 17.56 38.79
CA LEU A 52 29.10 18.60 39.53
C LEU A 52 28.88 18.22 41.00
N ASN A 53 28.76 16.92 41.30
CA ASN A 53 28.48 16.42 42.64
C ASN A 53 29.74 16.17 43.49
N GLU A 54 30.94 16.28 42.90
CA GLU A 54 32.20 16.13 43.63
C GLU A 54 32.74 17.48 44.16
N ASP A 55 32.66 17.65 45.48
CA ASP A 55 33.12 18.85 46.19
C ASP A 55 34.67 18.95 46.30
N ASN A 56 35.40 17.85 46.08
CA ASN A 56 36.85 17.74 46.37
C ASN A 56 37.79 17.82 45.15
N LEU A 57 37.31 18.28 43.99
CA LEU A 57 38.08 18.27 42.75
C LEU A 57 39.29 19.22 42.71
N HIS A 58 39.45 20.11 43.70
CA HIS A 58 40.58 21.05 43.78
C HIS A 58 41.93 20.42 44.16
N LYS A 59 41.98 19.12 44.51
CA LYS A 59 43.20 18.46 45.02
C LYS A 59 43.83 17.40 44.09
N VAL A 60 43.14 16.93 43.06
CA VAL A 60 43.64 15.91 42.12
C VAL A 60 43.12 16.18 40.71
N ILE A 61 43.98 16.18 39.70
CA ILE A 61 43.57 16.21 38.29
C ILE A 61 42.88 14.87 38.00
N ALA A 62 41.56 14.82 38.15
CA ALA A 62 40.77 13.61 37.88
C ALA A 62 40.61 13.43 36.37
N HIS A 63 41.24 12.38 35.83
CA HIS A 63 41.00 11.89 34.48
C HIS A 63 39.96 10.76 34.55
N HIS A 64 38.74 11.02 34.09
CA HIS A 64 37.70 9.99 34.02
C HIS A 64 37.70 9.31 32.65
N ARG A 65 37.90 8.00 32.63
CA ARG A 65 37.81 7.21 31.40
C ARG A 65 36.36 7.16 30.93
N VAL A 66 36.14 7.44 29.65
CA VAL A 66 34.83 7.29 29.02
C VAL A 66 34.62 5.80 28.68
N PRO A 67 33.56 5.14 29.19
CA PRO A 67 33.24 3.75 28.87
C PRO A 67 33.23 3.46 27.36
N ASN A 68 33.63 2.25 26.97
CA ASN A 68 33.73 1.80 25.58
C ASN A 68 34.66 2.64 24.67
N THR A 69 35.55 3.46 25.26
CA THR A 69 36.56 4.22 24.53
C THR A 69 37.93 4.21 25.24
N ASN A 70 38.96 4.62 24.49
CA ASN A 70 40.32 4.82 25.00
C ASN A 70 40.57 6.27 25.43
N TYR A 71 39.54 7.11 25.52
CA TYR A 71 39.67 8.53 25.82
C TYR A 71 39.27 8.84 27.27
N THR A 72 39.89 9.87 27.84
CA THR A 72 39.60 10.38 29.18
C THR A 72 39.10 11.82 29.13
N VAL A 73 38.14 12.16 29.98
CA VAL A 73 37.70 13.54 30.21
C VAL A 73 38.48 14.10 31.40
N GLN A 74 39.09 15.26 31.22
CA GLN A 74 39.69 16.05 32.30
C GLN A 74 38.67 17.09 32.77
N PHE A 75 38.44 17.16 34.08
CA PHE A 75 37.50 18.13 34.64
C PHE A 75 38.09 19.55 34.73
N VAL A 76 37.20 20.54 34.65
CA VAL A 76 37.54 21.95 34.83
C VAL A 76 37.50 22.31 36.32
N ASP A 77 38.42 23.15 36.78
CA ASP A 77 38.63 23.40 38.21
C ASP A 77 37.47 24.13 38.89
N THR A 78 36.71 24.98 38.18
CA THR A 78 35.62 25.77 38.78
C THR A 78 34.25 25.16 38.53
N HIS A 79 33.42 25.07 39.59
CA HIS A 79 32.06 24.53 39.51
C HIS A 79 31.19 25.25 38.46
N GLU A 80 31.27 26.57 38.37
CA GLU A 80 30.52 27.36 37.36
C GLU A 80 30.87 26.94 35.92
N LYS A 81 32.15 26.74 35.60
CA LYS A 81 32.57 26.30 34.26
C LYS A 81 32.21 24.85 33.99
N ARG A 82 32.19 24.00 35.02
CA ARG A 82 31.68 22.61 34.91
C ARG A 82 30.19 22.61 34.58
N LEU A 83 29.41 23.47 35.24
CA LEU A 83 27.97 23.61 34.99
C LEU A 83 27.68 24.16 33.58
N GLU A 84 28.41 25.18 33.15
CA GLU A 84 28.31 25.72 31.79
C GLU A 84 28.62 24.63 30.73
N LEU A 85 29.70 23.86 30.93
CA LEU A 85 30.09 22.78 30.03
C LEU A 85 29.06 21.65 30.01
N PHE A 86 28.51 21.28 31.17
CA PHE A 86 27.44 20.29 31.29
C PHE A 86 26.21 20.73 30.51
N ASN A 87 25.70 21.95 30.74
CA ASN A 87 24.54 22.48 30.04
C ASN A 87 24.77 22.54 28.52
N ALA A 88 25.92 23.05 28.08
CA ALA A 88 26.25 23.15 26.65
C ALA A 88 26.36 21.77 25.96
N PHE A 89 26.72 20.72 26.70
CA PHE A 89 26.78 19.35 26.17
C PHE A 89 25.42 18.65 26.22
N VAL A 90 24.57 18.96 27.21
CA VAL A 90 23.16 18.53 27.25
C VAL A 90 22.37 19.13 26.09
N ASP A 91 22.56 20.41 25.77
CA ASP A 91 21.94 21.07 24.61
C ASP A 91 22.37 20.42 23.30
N PHE A 92 23.67 20.09 23.17
CA PHE A 92 24.17 19.33 22.04
C PHE A 92 23.53 17.94 21.96
N GLY A 93 23.40 17.24 23.09
CA GLY A 93 22.74 15.94 23.18
C GLY A 93 21.27 16.00 22.76
N ARG A 94 20.55 17.07 23.12
CA ARG A 94 19.17 17.34 22.67
C ARG A 94 19.12 17.46 21.15
N MET A 95 19.91 18.37 20.59
CA MET A 95 19.96 18.59 19.14
C MET A 95 20.35 17.32 18.37
N PHE A 96 21.33 16.57 18.88
CA PHE A 96 21.76 15.31 18.28
C PHE A 96 20.63 14.29 18.26
N THR A 97 19.92 14.12 19.38
CA THR A 97 18.82 13.17 19.52
C THR A 97 17.64 13.55 18.61
N GLU A 98 17.31 14.83 18.52
CA GLU A 98 16.26 15.33 17.62
C GLU A 98 16.56 15.00 16.15
N GLN A 99 17.79 15.25 15.70
CA GLN A 99 18.20 14.90 14.33
C GLN A 99 18.23 13.38 14.11
N ALA A 100 18.73 12.61 15.08
CA ALA A 100 18.77 11.15 14.99
C ALA A 100 17.35 10.54 14.88
N LEU A 101 16.39 11.06 15.64
CA LEU A 101 14.99 10.64 15.58
C LEU A 101 14.29 11.06 14.28
N MET A 102 14.76 12.11 13.59
CA MET A 102 14.27 12.45 12.24
C MET A 102 14.75 11.44 11.19
N ILE A 103 15.94 10.85 11.38
CA ILE A 103 16.55 9.89 10.44
C ILE A 103 15.98 8.49 10.66
N SER A 104 16.05 7.96 11.88
CA SER A 104 15.47 6.65 12.22
C SER A 104 15.00 6.62 13.67
N GLN A 105 13.69 6.56 13.84
CA GLN A 105 13.10 6.44 15.17
C GLN A 105 13.31 5.04 15.74
N THR A 106 13.21 4.02 14.89
CA THR A 106 13.26 2.61 15.32
C THR A 106 14.63 2.24 15.88
N LEU A 107 15.71 2.60 15.17
CA LEU A 107 17.07 2.32 15.62
C LEU A 107 17.47 3.14 16.84
N VAL A 108 17.16 4.44 16.89
CA VAL A 108 17.54 5.28 18.05
C VAL A 108 16.85 4.80 19.33
N LYS A 109 15.55 4.48 19.25
CA LYS A 109 14.82 3.85 20.37
C LYS A 109 15.50 2.55 20.80
N SER A 110 15.83 1.69 19.84
CA SER A 110 16.48 0.40 20.11
C SER A 110 17.88 0.54 20.73
N CYS A 111 18.69 1.50 20.28
CA CYS A 111 20.00 1.83 20.85
C CYS A 111 19.89 2.26 22.31
N ILE A 112 18.93 3.13 22.63
CA ILE A 112 18.72 3.60 24.00
C ILE A 112 18.23 2.45 24.89
N GLN A 113 17.31 1.62 24.41
CA GLN A 113 16.85 0.43 25.12
C GLN A 113 18.00 -0.57 25.38
N GLN A 114 18.82 -0.86 24.38
CA GLN A 114 19.97 -1.75 24.53
C GLN A 114 20.99 -1.20 25.54
N TYR A 115 21.22 0.11 25.54
CA TYR A 115 22.11 0.74 26.53
C TYR A 115 21.58 0.58 27.95
N MET A 116 20.26 0.69 28.17
CA MET A 116 19.64 0.44 29.48
C MET A 116 19.94 -0.98 29.96
N PHE A 117 19.80 -2.01 29.11
CA PHE A 117 20.14 -3.39 29.45
C PHE A 117 21.62 -3.56 29.83
N LYS A 118 22.54 -2.99 29.05
CA LYS A 118 23.98 -3.05 29.35
C LYS A 118 24.30 -2.44 30.72
N LEU A 119 23.61 -1.36 31.10
CA LEU A 119 23.78 -0.73 32.41
C LEU A 119 23.26 -1.61 33.55
N GLU A 120 22.14 -2.31 33.36
CA GLU A 120 21.56 -3.23 34.34
C GLU A 120 22.45 -4.46 34.57
N GLN A 121 23.03 -5.02 33.51
CA GLN A 121 23.93 -6.17 33.60
C GLN A 121 25.31 -5.81 34.17
N GLY A 122 25.84 -4.63 33.83
CA GLY A 122 27.20 -4.22 34.22
C GLY A 122 27.36 -3.78 35.68
N LYS A 123 26.26 -3.47 36.39
CA LYS A 123 26.28 -3.09 37.80
C LYS A 123 25.17 -3.85 38.53
N ARG A 124 25.51 -4.71 39.50
CA ARG A 124 24.56 -5.38 40.42
C ARG A 124 23.71 -4.41 41.29
N ASN A 125 23.74 -3.10 41.02
CA ASN A 125 22.97 -2.07 41.70
C ASN A 125 21.85 -1.57 40.79
N SER A 126 20.60 -1.81 41.20
CA SER A 126 19.37 -1.28 40.56
C SER A 126 19.32 0.23 40.43
N ASP A 127 20.16 0.95 41.19
CA ASP A 127 20.22 2.41 41.19
C ASP A 127 21.05 3.00 40.05
N ALA A 128 21.84 2.19 39.34
CA ALA A 128 22.69 2.66 38.25
C ALA A 128 21.90 3.30 37.11
N VAL A 129 20.79 2.69 36.69
CA VAL A 129 19.89 3.23 35.65
C VAL A 129 19.20 4.50 36.14
N ARG A 130 18.78 4.53 37.41
CA ARG A 130 18.07 5.67 38.02
C ARG A 130 18.96 6.90 38.19
N GLN A 131 20.25 6.70 38.41
CA GLN A 131 21.21 7.78 38.66
C GLN A 131 21.93 8.25 37.38
N HIS A 132 21.84 7.52 36.28
CA HIS A 132 22.56 7.84 35.04
C HIS A 132 21.95 9.05 34.32
N LYS A 133 22.56 10.22 34.46
CA LYS A 133 21.98 11.50 34.01
C LYS A 133 21.86 11.59 32.50
N GLY A 134 22.82 11.02 31.76
CA GLY A 134 22.76 10.97 30.29
C GLY A 134 21.59 10.18 29.73
N LEU A 135 21.18 9.12 30.44
CA LEU A 135 20.05 8.29 30.05
C LEU A 135 18.75 9.03 30.33
N HIS A 136 18.63 9.65 31.51
CA HIS A 136 17.48 10.49 31.86
C HIS A 136 17.26 11.60 30.84
N VAL A 137 18.31 12.29 30.42
CA VAL A 137 18.25 13.37 29.42
C VAL A 137 17.68 12.85 28.10
N MET A 138 18.22 11.74 27.56
CA MET A 138 17.69 11.17 26.33
C MET A 138 16.27 10.62 26.48
N TRP A 139 15.95 10.03 27.63
CA TRP A 139 14.62 9.50 27.91
C TRP A 139 13.55 10.60 28.01
N GLU A 140 13.89 11.72 28.65
CA GLU A 140 13.05 12.92 28.68
C GLU A 140 12.79 13.43 27.25
N TYR A 141 13.80 13.44 26.38
CA TYR A 141 13.61 13.82 24.98
C TYR A 141 12.77 12.83 24.19
N LEU A 142 12.97 11.52 24.36
CA LEU A 142 12.09 10.52 23.73
C LEU A 142 10.62 10.72 24.13
N SER A 143 10.36 11.05 25.40
CA SER A 143 9.01 11.30 25.90
C SER A 143 8.39 12.61 25.36
N THR A 144 9.23 13.60 25.03
CA THR A 144 8.79 14.93 24.57
C THR A 144 8.84 15.12 23.06
N TYR A 145 9.64 14.34 22.34
CA TYR A 145 9.79 14.40 20.88
C TYR A 145 8.53 13.95 20.13
N SER A 146 7.66 13.16 20.77
CA SER A 146 6.32 12.85 20.23
C SER A 146 5.48 14.11 19.99
N LYS A 147 5.86 15.28 20.54
CA LYS A 147 5.23 16.58 20.27
C LYS A 147 5.58 17.19 18.90
N THR A 148 6.64 16.75 18.22
CA THR A 148 7.25 17.49 17.09
C THR A 148 7.25 16.79 15.74
N VAL A 149 6.94 15.49 15.67
CA VAL A 149 6.93 14.72 14.40
C VAL A 149 5.66 14.94 13.56
N ASP A 150 4.67 15.64 14.11
CA ASP A 150 3.68 16.34 13.29
C ASP A 150 4.33 17.55 12.59
N VAL A 151 5.24 17.28 11.67
CA VAL A 151 5.71 18.25 10.67
C VAL A 151 4.58 18.46 9.67
N ASN A 152 3.54 19.18 10.14
CA ASN A 152 2.83 20.29 9.52
C ASN A 152 1.39 20.38 10.08
N GLY A 153 1.27 21.07 11.20
CA GLY A 153 0.07 21.84 11.58
C GLY A 153 -1.06 21.07 12.24
N ALA A 154 -0.98 20.94 13.57
CA ALA A 154 -2.13 20.73 14.46
C ALA A 154 -1.89 21.41 15.82
N SER A 155 -1.70 22.73 15.83
CA SER A 155 -1.84 23.51 17.07
C SER A 155 -3.33 23.68 17.37
N ASN A 156 -3.89 22.72 18.11
CA ASN A 156 -4.88 22.90 19.20
C ASN A 156 -5.82 21.69 19.31
N GLY A 157 -5.83 21.09 20.50
CA GLY A 157 -6.97 20.30 20.99
C GLY A 157 -6.91 18.79 20.76
N ASN A 158 -6.03 18.08 21.48
CA ASN A 158 -6.42 16.95 22.34
C ASN A 158 -5.19 16.33 23.03
N LYS A 159 -5.20 16.35 24.36
CA LYS A 159 -4.18 15.80 25.26
C LYS A 159 -3.99 14.26 25.17
N LEU A 160 -4.68 13.55 24.28
CA LEU A 160 -4.71 12.07 24.27
C LEU A 160 -3.65 11.40 23.37
N TYR A 161 -3.20 12.04 22.28
CA TYR A 161 -2.23 11.42 21.34
C TYR A 161 -0.78 11.43 21.86
N TYR A 162 -0.48 12.28 22.85
CA TYR A 162 0.84 12.39 23.48
C TYR A 162 1.29 11.14 24.24
N ARG A 163 0.43 10.12 24.36
CA ARG A 163 0.65 8.94 25.21
C ARG A 163 0.91 7.65 24.45
N THR A 164 0.58 7.54 23.15
CA THR A 164 0.63 6.27 22.40
C THR A 164 2.06 5.87 22.03
N ASP A 165 2.84 6.74 21.37
CA ASP A 165 4.19 6.37 20.89
C ASP A 165 5.18 6.06 22.03
N PHE A 166 5.00 6.73 23.18
CA PHE A 166 5.77 6.45 24.39
C PHE A 166 5.23 5.20 25.11
N ALA A 167 3.91 4.97 25.11
CA ALA A 167 3.37 3.71 25.61
C ALA A 167 3.88 2.52 24.79
N ASP A 168 3.91 2.62 23.47
CA ASP A 168 4.46 1.58 22.59
C ASP A 168 5.95 1.33 22.87
N TYR A 169 6.71 2.40 23.11
CA TYR A 169 8.11 2.28 23.55
C TYR A 169 8.25 1.55 24.89
N MET A 170 7.39 1.85 25.87
CA MET A 170 7.40 1.20 27.19
C MET A 170 6.91 -0.25 27.13
N ILE A 171 5.94 -0.56 26.26
CA ILE A 171 5.49 -1.93 25.99
C ILE A 171 6.62 -2.74 25.35
N SER A 172 7.26 -2.19 24.31
CA SER A 172 8.42 -2.82 23.67
C SER A 172 9.56 -3.05 24.67
N LEU A 173 9.82 -2.08 25.57
CA LEU A 173 10.82 -2.24 26.63
C LEU A 173 10.45 -3.35 27.63
N SER A 174 9.19 -3.42 28.08
CA SER A 174 8.77 -4.46 29.03
C SER A 174 8.81 -5.86 28.41
N GLU A 175 8.46 -5.98 27.13
CA GLU A 175 8.55 -7.24 26.38
C GLU A 175 10.00 -7.69 26.19
N ARG A 176 10.92 -6.75 25.89
CA ARG A 176 12.36 -7.05 25.87
C ARG A 176 12.86 -7.51 27.23
N ASN A 177 12.50 -6.83 28.31
CA ASN A 177 12.91 -7.20 29.67
C ASN A 177 12.44 -8.62 30.02
N ALA A 178 11.19 -8.94 29.70
CA ALA A 178 10.64 -10.28 29.92
C ALA A 178 11.35 -11.36 29.10
N ALA A 179 11.72 -11.04 27.85
CA ALA A 179 12.44 -11.96 26.98
C ALA A 179 13.90 -12.18 27.42
N VAL A 180 14.61 -11.12 27.85
CA VAL A 180 15.95 -11.23 28.42
C VAL A 180 15.93 -12.06 29.69
N GLY A 181 15.00 -11.78 30.62
CA GLY A 181 14.84 -12.57 31.85
C GLY A 181 14.48 -14.04 31.59
N PHE A 182 13.74 -14.34 30.50
CA PHE A 182 13.52 -15.72 30.06
C PHE A 182 14.82 -16.40 29.64
N VAL A 183 15.69 -15.72 28.88
CA VAL A 183 16.96 -16.27 28.41
C VAL A 183 17.98 -16.41 29.53
N GLU A 184 18.06 -15.45 30.45
CA GLU A 184 18.91 -15.54 31.64
C GLU A 184 18.50 -16.70 32.57
N GLY A 185 17.22 -17.11 32.52
CA GLY A 185 16.71 -18.27 33.25
C GLY A 185 16.89 -19.63 32.56
N LEU A 186 17.43 -19.66 31.32
CA LEU A 186 17.68 -20.92 30.61
C LEU A 186 19.05 -21.51 30.98
N ASP A 187 19.08 -22.83 31.18
CA ASP A 187 20.34 -23.55 31.36
C ASP A 187 21.14 -23.61 30.04
N ARG A 188 22.47 -23.58 30.17
CA ARG A 188 23.43 -23.49 29.05
C ARG A 188 23.26 -24.59 27.97
N ASN A 189 22.66 -25.74 28.32
CA ASN A 189 22.50 -26.90 27.43
C ASN A 189 21.12 -26.99 26.74
N ASP A 190 20.12 -26.21 27.18
CA ASP A 190 18.73 -26.35 26.74
C ASP A 190 18.32 -25.39 25.62
N TYR A 191 19.27 -24.60 25.14
CA TYR A 191 19.02 -23.52 24.19
C TYR A 191 18.37 -23.97 22.87
N ARG A 192 18.78 -25.14 22.33
CA ARG A 192 18.17 -25.72 21.12
C ARG A 192 16.75 -26.22 21.37
N THR A 193 16.48 -26.79 22.54
CA THR A 193 15.16 -27.27 22.94
C THR A 193 14.20 -26.09 23.13
N ALA A 194 14.67 -25.04 23.83
CA ALA A 194 13.93 -23.80 24.00
C ALA A 194 13.63 -23.12 22.65
N LEU A 195 14.62 -23.08 21.73
CA LEU A 195 14.42 -22.52 20.39
C LEU A 195 13.32 -23.27 19.63
N LYS A 196 13.33 -24.61 19.69
CA LYS A 196 12.31 -25.43 19.04
C LYS A 196 10.92 -25.16 19.65
N GLN A 197 10.83 -25.12 20.98
CA GLN A 197 9.58 -24.84 21.69
C GLN A 197 8.99 -23.47 21.31
N VAL A 198 9.83 -22.42 21.28
CA VAL A 198 9.37 -21.07 20.90
C VAL A 198 8.86 -21.04 19.45
N LYS A 199 9.54 -21.72 18.52
CA LYS A 199 9.08 -21.84 17.12
C LYS A 199 7.73 -22.57 17.05
N ASP A 200 7.59 -23.70 17.74
CA ASP A 200 6.37 -24.50 17.75
C ASP A 200 5.18 -23.70 18.34
N ASP A 201 5.41 -22.95 19.42
CA ASP A 201 4.39 -22.08 20.04
C ASP A 201 3.91 -20.98 19.08
N MET A 202 4.83 -20.37 18.33
CA MET A 202 4.50 -19.38 17.31
C MET A 202 3.71 -19.98 16.14
N GLU A 203 4.09 -21.16 15.66
CA GLU A 203 3.35 -21.85 14.59
C GLU A 203 1.95 -22.30 15.05
N ASN A 204 1.82 -22.75 16.29
CA ASN A 204 0.53 -23.05 16.91
C ASN A 204 -0.36 -21.81 17.04
N ALA A 205 0.20 -20.65 17.39
CA ALA A 205 -0.55 -19.39 17.43
C ALA A 205 -1.11 -19.03 16.05
N ILE A 206 -0.32 -19.20 14.97
CA ILE A 206 -0.76 -19.01 13.59
C ILE A 206 -1.94 -19.94 13.26
N TYR A 207 -1.78 -21.24 13.52
CA TYR A 207 -2.79 -22.25 13.21
C TYR A 207 -4.11 -21.99 13.95
N ASN A 208 -4.04 -21.73 15.25
CA ASN A 208 -5.21 -21.50 16.10
C ASN A 208 -5.98 -20.24 15.68
N ARG A 209 -5.26 -19.20 15.28
CA ARG A 209 -5.86 -17.97 14.76
C ARG A 209 -6.58 -18.19 13.44
N LEU A 210 -5.96 -18.87 12.48
CA LEU A 210 -6.58 -19.20 11.19
C LEU A 210 -7.84 -20.05 11.36
N SER A 211 -7.75 -21.10 12.19
CA SER A 211 -8.90 -21.96 12.52
C SER A 211 -10.06 -21.17 13.14
N SER A 212 -9.76 -20.24 14.05
CA SER A 212 -10.76 -19.40 14.70
C SER A 212 -11.44 -18.46 13.71
N LEU A 213 -10.69 -17.85 12.78
CA LEU A 213 -11.22 -16.99 11.72
C LEU A 213 -12.19 -17.74 10.79
N ASP A 214 -11.87 -18.97 10.42
CA ASP A 214 -12.74 -19.77 9.55
C ASP A 214 -14.02 -20.25 10.25
N LYS A 215 -13.92 -20.61 11.53
CA LYS A 215 -15.09 -20.86 12.39
C LYS A 215 -15.99 -19.62 12.48
N TYR A 216 -15.42 -18.43 12.63
CA TYR A 216 -16.19 -17.20 12.69
C TYR A 216 -16.90 -16.87 11.36
N LYS A 217 -16.20 -16.99 10.22
CA LYS A 217 -16.80 -16.78 8.90
C LYS A 217 -17.95 -17.75 8.64
N SER A 218 -17.78 -19.03 8.97
CA SER A 218 -18.83 -20.03 8.80
C SER A 218 -20.03 -19.79 9.72
N LEU A 219 -19.80 -19.37 10.96
CA LEU A 219 -20.86 -18.95 11.89
C LEU A 219 -21.64 -17.73 11.35
N GLN A 220 -20.94 -16.70 10.87
CA GLN A 220 -21.56 -15.54 10.23
C GLN A 220 -22.41 -15.94 9.02
N GLN A 221 -21.90 -16.84 8.18
CA GLN A 221 -22.65 -17.36 7.02
C GLN A 221 -23.89 -18.16 7.43
N ARG A 222 -23.80 -18.99 8.48
CA ARG A 222 -24.92 -19.79 9.01
C ARG A 222 -25.98 -18.91 9.66
N ARG A 223 -25.58 -17.88 10.43
CA ARG A 223 -26.49 -16.92 11.08
C ARG A 223 -27.32 -16.13 10.06
N ARG A 224 -26.73 -15.70 8.94
CA ARG A 224 -27.46 -15.04 7.84
C ARG A 224 -28.53 -15.91 7.21
N ARG A 225 -28.36 -17.24 7.21
CA ARG A 225 -29.41 -18.17 6.76
C ARG A 225 -30.55 -18.32 7.78
N MET A 226 -30.32 -18.01 9.05
CA MET A 226 -31.28 -18.20 10.14
C MET A 226 -31.95 -16.90 10.65
N SER A 227 -31.49 -15.71 10.26
CA SER A 227 -32.04 -14.43 10.73
C SER A 227 -33.46 -14.12 10.25
N ILE A 228 -34.15 -15.09 9.66
CA ILE A 228 -35.61 -15.07 9.45
C ILE A 228 -36.34 -15.28 10.80
N VAL A 229 -35.67 -15.73 11.88
CA VAL A 229 -36.38 -16.27 13.07
C VAL A 229 -36.22 -15.49 14.39
N ALA A 230 -35.15 -14.73 14.68
CA ALA A 230 -35.08 -13.89 15.91
C ALA A 230 -33.84 -12.96 15.97
N PRO A 231 -33.90 -11.82 16.67
CA PRO A 231 -32.72 -11.02 17.01
C PRO A 231 -31.97 -11.70 18.19
N VAL A 232 -30.76 -12.18 17.95
CA VAL A 232 -29.88 -12.75 19.00
C VAL A 232 -28.97 -11.65 19.55
N ASN A 233 -28.68 -11.70 20.85
CA ASN A 233 -27.88 -10.70 21.56
C ASN A 233 -26.40 -10.72 21.06
N ASP A 234 -26.10 -9.91 20.03
CA ASP A 234 -24.90 -10.05 19.19
C ASP A 234 -23.58 -9.55 19.81
N LYS A 235 -23.61 -8.74 20.87
CA LYS A 235 -22.41 -8.06 21.40
C LYS A 235 -21.46 -8.97 22.18
N GLY A 236 -21.97 -9.94 22.95
CA GLY A 236 -21.13 -10.76 23.83
C GLY A 236 -20.22 -11.76 23.10
N ILE A 237 -20.68 -12.30 21.97
CA ILE A 237 -19.93 -13.33 21.21
C ILE A 237 -18.86 -12.71 20.31
N ALA A 238 -19.09 -11.49 19.82
CA ALA A 238 -18.08 -10.75 19.04
C ALA A 238 -16.89 -10.34 19.91
N LEU A 239 -17.16 -9.90 21.15
CA LEU A 239 -16.12 -9.56 22.12
C LEU A 239 -15.23 -10.76 22.47
N ASP A 240 -15.83 -11.93 22.75
CA ASP A 240 -15.07 -13.18 23.01
C ASP A 240 -14.20 -13.62 21.82
N PHE A 241 -14.62 -13.31 20.58
CA PHE A 241 -13.82 -13.63 19.39
C PHE A 241 -12.62 -12.68 19.21
N GLU A 242 -12.84 -11.38 19.37
CA GLU A 242 -11.78 -10.36 19.27
C GLU A 242 -10.72 -10.57 20.36
N GLU A 243 -11.13 -10.88 21.59
CA GLU A 243 -10.24 -11.22 22.70
C GLU A 243 -9.37 -12.45 22.38
N ARG A 244 -9.94 -13.52 21.83
CA ARG A 244 -9.17 -14.72 21.44
C ARG A 244 -8.14 -14.42 20.37
N ILE A 245 -8.48 -13.63 19.34
CA ILE A 245 -7.52 -13.22 18.31
C ILE A 245 -6.39 -12.41 18.95
N ALA A 246 -6.71 -11.47 19.83
CA ALA A 246 -5.70 -10.65 20.51
C ALA A 246 -4.73 -11.50 21.34
N ILE A 247 -5.22 -12.54 22.01
CA ILE A 247 -4.37 -13.50 22.75
C ILE A 247 -3.39 -14.21 21.82
N PHE A 248 -3.84 -14.68 20.65
CA PHE A 248 -2.94 -15.34 19.69
C PHE A 248 -1.89 -14.37 19.12
N ASP A 249 -2.28 -13.13 18.80
CA ASP A 249 -1.35 -12.08 18.37
C ASP A 249 -0.32 -11.75 19.46
N SER A 250 -0.74 -11.69 20.73
CA SER A 250 0.16 -11.46 21.88
C SER A 250 1.13 -12.62 22.12
N ASN A 251 0.66 -13.87 22.06
CA ASN A 251 1.52 -15.04 22.21
C ASN A 251 2.59 -15.11 21.11
N PHE A 252 2.21 -14.80 19.87
CA PHE A 252 3.14 -14.73 18.76
C PHE A 252 4.19 -13.62 18.95
N ARG A 253 3.74 -12.44 19.38
CA ARG A 253 4.60 -11.29 19.70
C ARG A 253 5.63 -11.64 20.78
N ASN A 254 5.22 -12.29 21.87
CA ASN A 254 6.14 -12.75 22.91
C ASN A 254 7.19 -13.73 22.37
N GLY A 255 6.82 -14.60 21.41
CA GLY A 255 7.76 -15.50 20.75
C GLY A 255 8.86 -14.77 19.98
N LEU A 256 8.53 -13.69 19.27
CA LEU A 256 9.52 -12.87 18.53
C LEU A 256 10.57 -12.24 19.44
N PHE A 257 10.14 -11.66 20.57
CA PHE A 257 11.07 -11.07 21.53
C PHE A 257 11.98 -12.13 22.16
N LYS A 258 11.44 -13.31 22.50
CA LYS A 258 12.25 -14.44 22.99
C LYS A 258 13.29 -14.89 21.96
N LEU A 259 12.91 -15.06 20.69
CA LEU A 259 13.85 -15.42 19.61
C LEU A 259 14.97 -14.38 19.46
N THR A 260 14.64 -13.09 19.61
CA THR A 260 15.60 -12.00 19.48
C THR A 260 16.56 -11.93 20.67
N ALA A 261 16.02 -12.05 21.90
CA ALA A 261 16.83 -12.11 23.12
C ALA A 261 17.82 -13.28 23.07
N MET A 262 17.34 -14.43 22.65
CA MET A 262 18.16 -15.60 22.37
C MET A 262 19.28 -15.18 21.38
N LEU A 263 18.96 -14.70 20.19
CA LEU A 263 19.96 -14.40 19.15
C LEU A 263 21.10 -13.49 19.63
N ILE A 264 20.79 -12.53 20.50
CA ILE A 264 21.75 -11.60 21.10
C ILE A 264 22.64 -12.31 22.12
N HIS A 265 22.06 -13.03 23.07
CA HIS A 265 22.82 -13.71 24.14
C HIS A 265 23.66 -14.89 23.65
N ASN A 266 23.34 -15.50 22.49
CA ASN A 266 24.15 -16.58 21.90
C ASN A 266 25.64 -16.20 21.68
N MET A 267 25.97 -14.90 21.57
CA MET A 267 27.37 -14.44 21.48
C MET A 267 28.14 -14.51 22.78
N ASP A 268 27.52 -14.15 23.90
CA ASP A 268 28.16 -14.21 25.22
C ASP A 268 28.62 -15.64 25.53
N TYR A 269 27.88 -16.64 25.01
CA TYR A 269 28.20 -18.06 25.11
C TYR A 269 29.43 -18.51 24.29
N LEU A 270 29.76 -17.82 23.20
CA LEU A 270 30.91 -18.16 22.35
C LEU A 270 32.20 -17.55 22.93
N ASP A 271 32.13 -16.32 23.44
CA ASP A 271 33.27 -15.65 24.08
C ASP A 271 33.67 -16.34 25.41
N ASP A 272 32.72 -16.86 26.19
CA ASP A 272 33.01 -17.61 27.42
C ASP A 272 33.70 -18.97 27.14
N ASN A 273 33.27 -19.69 26.09
CA ASN A 273 33.87 -20.97 25.71
C ASN A 273 35.28 -20.81 25.11
N GLU A 274 35.53 -19.74 24.32
CA GLU A 274 36.88 -19.43 23.84
C GLU A 274 37.81 -19.00 25.00
N ASN A 275 37.30 -18.26 25.98
CA ASN A 275 38.07 -17.87 27.16
C ASN A 275 38.37 -19.08 28.08
N GLU A 276 37.43 -20.00 28.31
CA GLU A 276 37.70 -21.25 29.04
C GLU A 276 38.72 -22.16 28.32
N MET A 277 38.70 -22.22 26.99
CA MET A 277 39.73 -22.95 26.21
C MET A 277 41.10 -22.25 26.23
N ARG A 278 41.14 -20.92 26.34
CA ARG A 278 42.41 -20.17 26.48
C ARG A 278 43.05 -20.37 27.86
N PHE A 279 42.26 -20.54 28.93
CA PHE A 279 42.81 -20.82 30.26
C PHE A 279 43.25 -22.28 30.45
N THR A 280 42.71 -23.22 29.68
CA THR A 280 43.09 -24.65 29.76
C THR A 280 44.21 -25.04 28.80
N THR A 281 44.56 -24.19 27.83
CA THR A 281 45.57 -24.50 26.81
C THR A 281 46.62 -23.39 26.64
N MET A 282 47.31 -23.02 27.72
CA MET A 282 48.68 -22.47 27.62
C MET A 282 49.64 -23.61 27.24
N GLY A 283 49.62 -24.00 25.98
CA GLY A 283 50.47 -25.06 25.44
C GLY A 283 50.29 -25.23 23.94
N ASN A 284 51.09 -24.48 23.17
CA ASN A 284 51.45 -24.70 21.77
C ASN A 284 50.33 -25.07 20.77
N ARG A 285 50.01 -24.15 19.85
CA ARG A 285 49.82 -24.48 18.43
C ARG A 285 50.03 -23.27 17.51
N PRO A 286 50.54 -23.48 16.27
CA PRO A 286 50.99 -22.43 15.37
C PRO A 286 49.86 -21.89 14.50
N HIS A 287 50.06 -20.65 14.03
CA HIS A 287 49.18 -19.90 13.14
C HIS A 287 48.77 -20.67 11.88
N GLY A 288 47.47 -20.88 11.71
CA GLY A 288 46.86 -21.42 10.50
C GLY A 288 45.43 -20.91 10.34
N THR A 289 45.23 -19.99 9.39
CA THR A 289 43.99 -19.56 8.73
C THR A 289 42.66 -20.09 9.30
N ASP A 290 42.12 -19.39 10.31
CA ASP A 290 40.73 -19.54 10.73
C ASP A 290 39.82 -18.85 9.72
N THR A 291 39.14 -19.65 8.89
CA THR A 291 37.89 -19.21 8.26
C THR A 291 36.78 -19.43 9.29
N PRO A 292 35.94 -18.43 9.59
CA PRO A 292 34.93 -18.57 10.63
C PRO A 292 33.90 -19.63 10.17
N LYS A 293 33.76 -20.70 10.95
CA LYS A 293 32.65 -21.65 10.77
C LYS A 293 31.36 -20.87 10.99
N GLU A 294 30.62 -20.60 9.92
CA GLU A 294 29.34 -19.91 9.99
C GLU A 294 28.38 -20.64 10.95
N ASN A 295 27.92 -19.94 11.98
CA ASN A 295 27.00 -20.47 13.00
C ASN A 295 25.65 -20.82 12.38
N VAL A 296 25.40 -22.11 12.12
CA VAL A 296 24.12 -22.63 11.59
C VAL A 296 22.92 -22.20 12.45
N LEU A 297 23.09 -22.14 13.77
CA LEU A 297 22.04 -21.70 14.70
C LEU A 297 21.64 -20.23 14.50
N ASP A 298 22.60 -19.35 14.24
CA ASP A 298 22.32 -17.93 14.02
C ASP A 298 21.49 -17.75 12.75
N ARG A 299 21.78 -18.51 11.67
CA ARG A 299 20.97 -18.51 10.44
C ARG A 299 19.55 -19.01 10.68
N ASP A 300 19.38 -20.11 11.40
CA ASP A 300 18.06 -20.68 11.70
C ASP A 300 17.19 -19.76 12.56
N MET A 301 17.81 -18.96 13.43
CA MET A 301 17.14 -17.98 14.27
C MET A 301 16.77 -16.72 13.49
N VAL A 302 17.70 -16.19 12.67
CA VAL A 302 17.43 -15.05 11.77
C VAL A 302 16.33 -15.42 10.79
N HIS A 303 16.36 -16.62 10.19
CA HIS A 303 15.31 -17.08 9.30
C HIS A 303 13.95 -17.16 10.00
N ALA A 304 13.86 -17.71 11.21
CA ALA A 304 12.60 -17.75 11.95
C ALA A 304 12.09 -16.34 12.31
N LEU A 305 13.00 -15.45 12.71
CA LEU A 305 12.69 -14.08 13.10
C LEU A 305 12.14 -13.24 11.92
N THR A 306 12.58 -13.49 10.70
CA THR A 306 12.14 -12.75 9.51
C THR A 306 10.95 -13.39 8.81
N TRP A 307 10.88 -14.73 8.72
CA TRP A 307 9.85 -15.43 7.93
C TRP A 307 8.54 -15.70 8.69
N LEU A 308 8.58 -15.93 10.01
CA LEU A 308 7.36 -16.21 10.79
C LEU A 308 6.40 -15.01 10.82
N PRO A 309 6.83 -13.74 11.02
CA PRO A 309 5.92 -12.59 11.01
C PRO A 309 5.08 -12.47 9.74
N VAL A 310 5.62 -12.86 8.58
CA VAL A 310 4.89 -12.80 7.31
C VAL A 310 3.83 -13.88 7.16
N LYS A 311 3.98 -15.02 7.85
CA LYS A 311 2.88 -15.99 7.98
C LYS A 311 1.71 -15.40 8.78
N MET A 312 2.00 -14.49 9.71
CA MET A 312 1.04 -13.81 10.57
C MET A 312 0.97 -12.30 10.31
N PHE A 313 0.57 -11.94 9.09
CA PHE A 313 0.65 -10.58 8.56
C PHE A 313 -0.40 -9.61 9.14
N THR A 314 -0.28 -9.27 10.41
CA THR A 314 -1.14 -8.31 11.14
C THR A 314 -0.36 -7.08 11.59
N THR A 315 -1.06 -5.99 11.91
CA THR A 315 -0.42 -4.72 12.31
C THR A 315 0.42 -4.89 13.58
N SER A 316 -0.15 -5.52 14.62
CA SER A 316 0.52 -5.73 15.90
C SER A 316 1.76 -6.61 15.81
N VAL A 317 1.69 -7.67 14.98
CA VAL A 317 2.83 -8.57 14.74
C VAL A 317 3.92 -7.87 13.95
N MET A 318 3.55 -7.06 12.95
CA MET A 318 4.54 -6.34 12.13
C MET A 318 5.25 -5.23 12.93
N GLU A 319 4.55 -4.54 13.85
CA GLU A 319 5.17 -3.62 14.82
C GLU A 319 6.22 -4.34 15.66
N ALA A 320 5.85 -5.48 16.26
CA ALA A 320 6.78 -6.30 17.04
C ALA A 320 7.96 -6.81 16.21
N ALA A 321 7.72 -7.21 14.96
CA ALA A 321 8.76 -7.69 14.07
C ALA A 321 9.80 -6.60 13.76
N VAL A 322 9.36 -5.38 13.41
CA VAL A 322 10.29 -4.26 13.16
C VAL A 322 11.06 -3.87 14.42
N ASP A 323 10.42 -3.90 15.58
CA ASP A 323 11.09 -3.66 16.87
C ASP A 323 12.16 -4.72 17.14
N CYS A 324 11.84 -6.00 16.90
CA CYS A 324 12.76 -7.12 17.07
C CYS A 324 13.91 -7.10 16.05
N TRP A 325 13.65 -6.77 14.78
CA TRP A 325 14.70 -6.62 13.76
C TRP A 325 15.65 -5.47 14.12
N SER A 326 15.10 -4.32 14.53
CA SER A 326 15.89 -3.19 15.01
C SER A 326 16.68 -3.54 16.28
N TRP A 327 16.14 -4.40 17.14
CA TRP A 327 16.86 -4.88 18.33
C TRP A 327 18.00 -5.83 17.97
N ALA A 328 17.75 -6.80 17.09
CA ALA A 328 18.77 -7.72 16.59
C ALA A 328 19.92 -6.97 15.91
N ILE A 329 19.63 -5.98 15.04
CA ILE A 329 20.64 -5.17 14.35
C ILE A 329 21.51 -4.38 15.35
N VAL A 330 20.92 -3.82 16.40
CA VAL A 330 21.65 -3.05 17.41
C VAL A 330 22.45 -3.95 18.36
N GLY A 331 21.91 -5.11 18.73
CA GLY A 331 22.56 -6.06 19.63
C GLY A 331 23.67 -6.88 18.96
N ARG A 332 23.52 -7.21 17.68
CA ARG A 332 24.42 -8.05 16.86
C ARG A 332 24.73 -7.36 15.52
N PRO A 333 25.50 -6.26 15.50
CA PRO A 333 25.76 -5.48 14.27
C PRO A 333 26.44 -6.30 13.15
N GLU A 334 27.18 -7.36 13.49
CA GLU A 334 27.81 -8.28 12.54
C GLU A 334 26.79 -9.14 11.75
N LEU A 335 25.57 -9.32 12.26
CA LEU A 335 24.49 -10.03 11.57
C LEU A 335 23.59 -9.10 10.75
N GLU A 336 23.82 -7.79 10.77
CA GLU A 336 22.95 -6.80 10.13
C GLU A 336 22.70 -7.12 8.65
N LEU A 337 23.76 -7.43 7.89
CA LEU A 337 23.64 -7.74 6.46
C LEU A 337 22.80 -9.01 6.23
N LEU A 338 23.01 -10.05 7.04
CA LEU A 338 22.27 -11.32 6.95
C LEU A 338 20.78 -11.11 7.27
N ILE A 339 20.48 -10.33 8.32
CA ILE A 339 19.09 -10.02 8.71
C ILE A 339 18.40 -9.25 7.58
N VAL A 340 19.05 -8.22 7.05
CA VAL A 340 18.50 -7.40 5.97
C VAL A 340 18.28 -8.20 4.69
N GLU A 341 19.23 -9.06 4.30
CA GLU A 341 19.10 -9.96 3.15
C GLU A 341 17.88 -10.88 3.30
N GLU A 342 17.70 -11.51 4.46
CA GLU A 342 16.55 -12.38 4.72
C GLU A 342 15.23 -11.59 4.72
N ILE A 343 15.19 -10.39 5.29
CA ILE A 343 14.01 -9.51 5.24
C ILE A 343 13.60 -9.22 3.78
N TYR A 344 14.55 -9.00 2.90
CA TYR A 344 14.27 -8.73 1.49
C TYR A 344 13.76 -9.95 0.73
N LYS A 345 14.30 -11.15 1.00
CA LYS A 345 13.75 -12.42 0.47
C LYS A 345 12.33 -12.66 0.97
N VAL A 346 12.07 -12.39 2.25
CA VAL A 346 10.74 -12.48 2.86
C VAL A 346 9.75 -11.56 2.13
N TRP A 347 10.17 -10.35 1.80
CA TRP A 347 9.33 -9.42 1.07
C TRP A 347 8.94 -9.92 -0.33
N GLU A 348 9.88 -10.53 -1.06
CA GLU A 348 9.58 -11.17 -2.35
C GLU A 348 8.48 -12.24 -2.19
N LYS A 349 8.50 -12.99 -1.08
CA LYS A 349 7.42 -13.94 -0.74
C LYS A 349 6.08 -13.25 -0.48
N VAL A 350 6.06 -12.11 0.24
CA VAL A 350 4.83 -11.33 0.50
C VAL A 350 4.16 -10.91 -0.81
N ILE A 351 4.95 -10.46 -1.79
CA ILE A 351 4.47 -10.11 -3.14
C ILE A 351 3.91 -11.35 -3.83
N SER A 352 4.64 -12.46 -3.82
CA SER A 352 4.23 -13.73 -4.43
C SER A 352 2.92 -14.28 -3.82
N ASP A 353 2.73 -14.12 -2.51
CA ASP A 353 1.54 -14.55 -1.77
C ASP A 353 0.35 -13.58 -1.87
N ARG A 354 0.50 -12.46 -2.60
CA ARG A 354 -0.56 -11.47 -2.85
C ARG A 354 -1.20 -10.93 -1.59
N GLN A 355 -0.37 -10.58 -0.61
CA GLN A 355 -0.86 -10.04 0.66
C GLN A 355 -0.94 -8.51 0.64
N GLY A 356 -1.96 -7.95 1.29
CA GLY A 356 -2.14 -6.51 1.51
C GLY A 356 -2.07 -5.66 0.25
N LEU A 357 -1.00 -4.88 0.05
CA LEU A 357 -0.82 -4.00 -1.12
C LEU A 357 -0.82 -4.76 -2.46
N TYR A 358 -0.44 -6.04 -2.45
CA TYR A 358 -0.43 -6.90 -3.64
C TYR A 358 -1.64 -7.84 -3.72
N SER A 359 -2.65 -7.61 -2.87
CA SER A 359 -3.88 -8.40 -2.89
C SER A 359 -4.78 -8.03 -4.06
N ILE A 360 -5.55 -9.03 -4.52
CA ILE A 360 -6.53 -8.83 -5.59
C ILE A 360 -7.75 -8.14 -5.02
N ASP A 361 -8.15 -7.03 -5.65
CA ASP A 361 -9.34 -6.29 -5.28
C ASP A 361 -10.57 -7.18 -5.40
N LYS A 362 -11.33 -7.28 -4.30
CA LYS A 362 -12.57 -8.05 -4.29
C LYS A 362 -13.63 -7.24 -5.04
N PRO A 363 -14.42 -7.86 -5.95
CA PRO A 363 -15.47 -7.15 -6.64
C PRO A 363 -16.47 -6.60 -5.61
N GLU A 364 -16.69 -5.29 -5.67
CA GLU A 364 -17.69 -4.63 -4.83
C GLU A 364 -19.08 -4.84 -5.45
N PRO A 365 -20.07 -5.29 -4.67
CA PRO A 365 -21.42 -5.47 -5.18
C PRO A 365 -21.99 -4.11 -5.61
N SER A 366 -22.57 -4.05 -6.80
CA SER A 366 -23.19 -2.81 -7.29
C SER A 366 -24.37 -2.43 -6.40
N PRO A 367 -24.45 -1.18 -5.89
CA PRO A 367 -25.62 -0.70 -5.16
C PRO A 367 -26.88 -0.65 -6.04
N LEU A 368 -26.70 -0.68 -7.37
CA LEU A 368 -27.76 -0.74 -8.36
C LEU A 368 -28.19 -2.18 -8.68
N ALA A 369 -27.58 -3.18 -8.04
CA ALA A 369 -28.01 -4.58 -8.15
C ALA A 369 -27.86 -5.29 -6.80
N PRO A 370 -28.54 -4.82 -5.73
CA PRO A 370 -28.35 -5.36 -4.39
C PRO A 370 -28.82 -6.81 -4.33
N SER A 371 -27.99 -7.67 -3.75
CA SER A 371 -28.33 -9.06 -3.47
C SER A 371 -28.44 -9.24 -1.96
N GLU A 372 -29.46 -9.95 -1.48
CA GLU A 372 -29.64 -10.23 -0.04
C GLU A 372 -28.41 -10.89 0.62
N LYS A 373 -27.58 -11.60 -0.17
CA LYS A 373 -26.38 -12.30 0.30
C LYS A 373 -25.13 -11.43 0.37
N GLU A 374 -25.14 -10.25 -0.26
CA GLU A 374 -23.98 -9.38 -0.42
C GLU A 374 -24.10 -8.15 0.50
N GLU A 375 -23.12 -7.96 1.37
CA GLU A 375 -23.05 -6.74 2.18
C GLU A 375 -22.58 -5.57 1.31
N LEU A 376 -23.41 -4.53 1.24
CA LEU A 376 -23.08 -3.22 0.65
C LEU A 376 -22.17 -2.41 1.58
N LYS A 377 -21.01 -2.99 1.93
CA LYS A 377 -19.97 -2.32 2.70
C LYS A 377 -18.67 -2.35 1.89
N PRO A 378 -17.87 -1.27 1.96
CA PRO A 378 -16.57 -1.25 1.31
C PRO A 378 -15.69 -2.36 1.87
N LYS A 379 -14.85 -2.96 1.02
CA LYS A 379 -13.95 -4.06 1.41
C LYS A 379 -12.49 -3.66 1.20
N PRO A 380 -11.94 -2.75 2.03
CA PRO A 380 -10.57 -2.29 1.86
C PRO A 380 -9.56 -3.43 2.07
N PRO A 381 -8.45 -3.46 1.32
CA PRO A 381 -7.33 -4.34 1.59
C PRO A 381 -6.63 -3.99 2.91
N SER A 382 -6.05 -5.00 3.56
CA SER A 382 -5.24 -4.82 4.77
C SER A 382 -3.85 -4.30 4.40
N VAL A 383 -3.67 -2.97 4.43
CA VAL A 383 -2.41 -2.32 4.04
C VAL A 383 -1.55 -1.86 5.22
N ASN A 384 -2.07 -1.93 6.44
CA ASN A 384 -1.37 -1.41 7.63
C ASN A 384 -0.04 -2.11 7.95
N PRO A 385 0.09 -3.45 7.86
CA PRO A 385 1.39 -4.10 8.04
C PRO A 385 2.43 -3.60 7.03
N HIS A 386 2.02 -3.41 5.77
CA HIS A 386 2.89 -2.82 4.75
C HIS A 386 3.28 -1.37 5.09
N ARG A 387 2.41 -0.57 5.72
CA ARG A 387 2.74 0.80 6.15
C ARG A 387 3.89 0.81 7.17
N ILE A 388 3.92 -0.16 8.09
CA ILE A 388 4.98 -0.33 9.09
C ILE A 388 6.28 -0.78 8.40
N PHE A 389 6.19 -1.81 7.55
CA PHE A 389 7.33 -2.31 6.79
C PHE A 389 7.99 -1.21 5.94
N PHE A 390 7.20 -0.46 5.17
CA PHE A 390 7.76 0.60 4.33
C PHE A 390 8.29 1.79 5.13
N LYS A 391 7.79 2.05 6.34
CA LYS A 391 8.44 3.01 7.26
C LYS A 391 9.84 2.53 7.62
N PHE A 392 9.99 1.25 7.95
CA PHE A 392 11.30 0.65 8.21
C PHE A 392 12.23 0.73 6.99
N ILE A 393 11.75 0.38 5.78
CA ILE A 393 12.55 0.48 4.55
C ILE A 393 12.95 1.93 4.24
N GLU A 394 12.05 2.90 4.43
CA GLU A 394 12.36 4.33 4.25
C GLU A 394 13.48 4.79 5.20
N GLU A 395 13.42 4.42 6.48
CA GLU A 395 14.50 4.68 7.43
C GLU A 395 15.83 4.02 6.99
N ARG A 396 15.79 2.78 6.47
CA ARG A 396 16.98 2.10 5.93
C ARG A 396 17.55 2.80 4.70
N VAL A 397 16.73 3.30 3.78
CA VAL A 397 17.21 4.04 2.60
C VAL A 397 18.05 5.25 3.04
N TYR A 398 17.55 6.04 4.00
CA TYR A 398 18.30 7.20 4.52
C TYR A 398 19.65 6.82 5.17
N LEU A 399 19.72 5.65 5.82
CA LEU A 399 20.94 5.15 6.44
C LEU A 399 21.93 4.58 5.41
N CYS A 400 21.42 3.94 4.35
CA CYS A 400 22.23 3.27 3.33
C CYS A 400 22.81 4.22 2.29
N MET A 401 22.19 5.39 2.05
CA MET A 401 22.68 6.39 1.09
C MET A 401 24.15 6.81 1.33
N HIS A 402 24.69 6.56 2.53
CA HIS A 402 26.06 6.87 2.91
C HIS A 402 26.82 5.65 3.50
N LYS A 403 26.32 4.43 3.28
CA LYS A 403 26.87 3.14 3.79
C LYS A 403 27.24 2.20 2.61
N ALA A 404 27.75 1.01 2.93
CA ALA A 404 28.20 -0.05 2.03
C ALA A 404 27.28 -0.32 0.82
N ASP A 405 27.91 -0.51 -0.35
CA ASP A 405 27.25 -0.67 -1.65
C ASP A 405 26.27 -1.85 -1.71
N ILE A 406 26.57 -2.96 -1.02
CA ILE A 406 25.80 -4.22 -1.11
C ILE A 406 24.35 -4.03 -0.59
N GLU A 407 24.17 -3.32 0.53
CA GLU A 407 22.84 -3.11 1.09
C GLU A 407 21.98 -2.22 0.16
N MET A 408 22.61 -1.22 -0.46
CA MET A 408 21.95 -0.36 -1.44
C MET A 408 21.56 -1.15 -2.71
N GLU A 409 22.41 -2.04 -3.21
CA GLU A 409 22.07 -2.92 -4.33
C GLU A 409 20.87 -3.82 -4.02
N MET A 410 20.85 -4.42 -2.82
CA MET A 410 19.72 -5.23 -2.37
C MET A 410 18.43 -4.42 -2.22
N LEU A 411 18.51 -3.19 -1.71
CA LEU A 411 17.37 -2.26 -1.66
C LEU A 411 16.84 -1.91 -3.06
N VAL A 412 17.74 -1.68 -4.02
CA VAL A 412 17.36 -1.40 -5.40
C VAL A 412 16.70 -2.61 -6.05
N ASP A 413 17.20 -3.82 -5.81
CA ASP A 413 16.57 -5.07 -6.27
C ASP A 413 15.17 -5.25 -5.65
N LEU A 414 15.04 -5.02 -4.34
CA LEU A 414 13.76 -5.02 -3.63
C LEU A 414 12.74 -4.08 -4.30
N LEU A 415 13.14 -2.84 -4.61
CA LEU A 415 12.29 -1.86 -5.28
C LEU A 415 11.95 -2.28 -6.72
N HIS A 416 12.89 -2.87 -7.45
CA HIS A 416 12.64 -3.42 -8.78
C HIS A 416 11.61 -4.55 -8.76
N LYS A 417 11.66 -5.43 -7.75
CA LYS A 417 10.69 -6.52 -7.57
C LYS A 417 9.34 -6.03 -7.07
N SER A 418 9.33 -4.95 -6.29
CA SER A 418 8.12 -4.34 -5.74
C SER A 418 7.27 -3.60 -6.77
N LEU A 419 7.85 -3.21 -7.91
CA LEU A 419 7.20 -2.44 -8.96
C LEU A 419 7.13 -3.21 -10.29
N SER A 420 6.07 -2.97 -11.07
CA SER A 420 5.83 -3.65 -12.35
C SER A 420 5.87 -2.65 -13.51
N LEU A 421 6.45 -3.07 -14.64
CA LEU A 421 6.30 -2.37 -15.93
C LEU A 421 4.98 -2.72 -16.62
N ILE A 422 4.52 -3.95 -16.41
CA ILE A 422 3.29 -4.48 -17.00
C ILE A 422 2.13 -3.90 -16.19
N LEU A 423 1.30 -3.06 -16.83
CA LEU A 423 0.02 -2.66 -16.27
C LEU A 423 -0.88 -3.88 -16.14
N GLU A 424 -1.67 -3.93 -15.07
CA GLU A 424 -2.57 -5.05 -14.79
C GLU A 424 -1.86 -6.42 -14.73
N ASN A 425 -0.62 -6.43 -14.22
CA ASN A 425 0.20 -7.64 -14.16
C ASN A 425 -0.57 -8.79 -13.50
N PRO A 426 -0.92 -9.86 -14.23
CA PRO A 426 -1.72 -10.94 -13.68
C PRO A 426 -0.96 -11.74 -12.63
N ARG A 427 0.38 -11.65 -12.57
CA ARG A 427 1.24 -12.37 -11.62
C ARG A 427 1.40 -11.66 -10.27
N ALA A 428 1.35 -10.34 -10.23
CA ALA A 428 1.49 -9.54 -9.00
C ALA A 428 0.81 -8.16 -9.15
N PRO A 429 -0.53 -8.10 -9.24
CA PRO A 429 -1.24 -6.83 -9.36
C PRO A 429 -1.16 -6.08 -8.04
N MET A 430 -0.87 -4.79 -8.09
CA MET A 430 -0.99 -3.94 -6.91
C MET A 430 -2.42 -3.44 -6.80
N THR A 431 -3.00 -3.48 -5.60
CA THR A 431 -4.40 -3.04 -5.37
C THR A 431 -4.61 -1.63 -5.92
N LYS A 432 -5.75 -1.44 -6.57
CA LYS A 432 -6.23 -0.16 -7.11
C LYS A 432 -7.26 0.46 -6.15
N HIS A 433 -7.50 -0.16 -4.99
CA HIS A 433 -8.43 0.37 -3.98
C HIS A 433 -7.90 1.67 -3.35
N ILE A 434 -8.79 2.64 -3.13
CA ILE A 434 -8.45 3.97 -2.62
C ILE A 434 -7.75 3.96 -1.26
N SER A 435 -8.06 3.00 -0.38
CA SER A 435 -7.44 2.90 0.95
C SER A 435 -5.93 2.62 0.91
N ALA A 436 -5.41 2.12 -0.22
CA ALA A 436 -4.00 1.84 -0.43
C ALA A 436 -3.24 3.01 -1.08
N VAL A 437 -3.93 4.08 -1.51
CA VAL A 437 -3.35 5.18 -2.28
C VAL A 437 -2.14 5.80 -1.59
N GLY A 438 -2.26 6.12 -0.29
CA GLY A 438 -1.15 6.75 0.42
C GLY A 438 0.07 5.84 0.56
N LEU A 439 -0.13 4.53 0.68
CA LEU A 439 0.97 3.57 0.75
C LEU A 439 1.64 3.39 -0.61
N ARG A 440 0.84 3.20 -1.67
CA ARG A 440 1.30 3.11 -3.06
C ARG A 440 2.17 4.30 -3.43
N PHE A 441 1.68 5.51 -3.20
CA PHE A 441 2.42 6.72 -3.57
C PHE A 441 3.56 7.05 -2.60
N ARG A 442 3.59 6.48 -1.39
CA ARG A 442 4.79 6.50 -0.52
C ARG A 442 5.92 5.66 -1.11
N LEU A 443 5.62 4.44 -1.55
CA LEU A 443 6.60 3.56 -2.22
C LEU A 443 7.14 4.21 -3.50
N LEU A 444 6.24 4.77 -4.33
CA LEU A 444 6.63 5.46 -5.56
C LEU A 444 7.47 6.71 -5.27
N TYR A 445 7.12 7.48 -4.23
CA TYR A 445 7.92 8.61 -3.77
C TYR A 445 9.34 8.18 -3.35
N LEU A 446 9.46 7.18 -2.48
CA LEU A 446 10.75 6.68 -2.01
C LEU A 446 11.63 6.23 -3.19
N THR A 447 11.05 5.45 -4.10
CA THR A 447 11.75 4.94 -5.28
C THR A 447 12.21 6.07 -6.19
N LEU A 448 11.33 7.04 -6.47
CA LEU A 448 11.65 8.16 -7.33
C LEU A 448 12.68 9.10 -6.70
N TYR A 449 12.62 9.28 -5.39
CA TYR A 449 13.57 10.07 -4.63
C TYR A 449 14.98 9.46 -4.74
N LEU A 450 15.09 8.14 -4.57
CA LEU A 450 16.34 7.41 -4.78
C LEU A 450 16.83 7.51 -6.24
N VAL A 451 15.93 7.42 -7.22
CA VAL A 451 16.27 7.56 -8.65
C VAL A 451 16.72 8.98 -9.02
N GLN A 452 16.22 10.02 -8.34
CA GLN A 452 16.66 11.40 -8.54
C GLN A 452 17.98 11.71 -7.85
N SER A 453 18.35 10.90 -6.87
CA SER A 453 19.61 11.06 -6.16
C SER A 453 20.81 10.63 -7.02
N ASP A 454 21.98 11.15 -6.66
CA ASP A 454 23.26 10.80 -7.31
C ASP A 454 23.89 9.51 -6.75
N TYR A 455 23.26 8.89 -5.74
CA TYR A 455 23.77 7.66 -5.11
C TYR A 455 23.66 6.43 -6.03
N LEU A 456 22.69 6.42 -6.95
CA LEU A 456 22.59 5.36 -7.96
C LEU A 456 23.38 5.75 -9.21
N ALA A 457 24.33 4.87 -9.58
CA ALA A 457 25.06 4.97 -10.84
C ALA A 457 24.08 5.12 -12.01
N ASN A 458 24.38 6.06 -12.92
CA ASN A 458 23.58 6.27 -14.10
C ASN A 458 23.71 5.05 -15.03
N GLY A 459 22.60 4.33 -15.21
CA GLY A 459 22.58 3.09 -15.98
C GLY A 459 21.16 2.61 -16.27
N ILE A 460 21.07 1.46 -16.97
CA ILE A 460 19.78 0.87 -17.38
C ILE A 460 18.89 0.59 -16.17
N SER A 461 19.45 0.12 -15.06
CA SER A 461 18.70 -0.14 -13.82
C SER A 461 17.98 1.12 -13.30
N LYS A 462 18.65 2.27 -13.28
CA LYS A 462 18.09 3.56 -12.84
C LYS A 462 16.97 4.05 -13.78
N TYR A 463 17.15 3.90 -15.09
CA TYR A 463 16.12 4.22 -16.08
C TYR A 463 14.90 3.28 -15.95
N LEU A 464 15.14 1.98 -15.85
CA LEU A 464 14.10 0.96 -15.73
C LEU A 464 13.27 1.17 -14.47
N LEU A 465 13.93 1.51 -13.36
CA LEU A 465 13.26 1.82 -12.10
C LEU A 465 12.37 3.07 -12.23
N ARG A 466 12.86 4.10 -12.93
CA ARG A 466 12.05 5.28 -13.27
C ARG A 466 10.81 4.88 -14.08
N GLU A 467 10.98 4.08 -15.14
CA GLU A 467 9.87 3.64 -15.97
C GLU A 467 8.85 2.80 -15.18
N LYS A 468 9.32 1.91 -14.30
CA LYS A 468 8.48 1.16 -13.37
C LYS A 468 7.66 2.06 -12.45
N VAL A 469 8.25 3.15 -11.94
CA VAL A 469 7.52 4.14 -11.12
C VAL A 469 6.38 4.75 -11.94
N TYR A 470 6.64 5.20 -13.18
CA TYR A 470 5.63 5.77 -14.05
C TYR A 470 4.51 4.77 -14.38
N HIS A 471 4.86 3.55 -14.78
CA HIS A 471 3.88 2.51 -15.13
C HIS A 471 3.07 2.08 -13.91
N THR A 472 3.70 1.94 -12.74
CA THR A 472 3.00 1.64 -11.50
C THR A 472 2.13 2.81 -11.04
N ALA A 473 2.48 4.07 -11.32
CA ALA A 473 1.58 5.19 -11.07
C ALA A 473 0.38 5.16 -12.02
N PHE A 474 0.59 4.89 -13.30
CA PHE A 474 -0.48 4.77 -14.30
C PHE A 474 -1.44 3.61 -14.01
N ASP A 475 -0.93 2.48 -13.51
CA ASP A 475 -1.75 1.32 -13.14
C ASP A 475 -2.82 1.66 -12.09
N TYR A 476 -2.56 2.61 -11.17
CA TYR A 476 -3.57 3.13 -10.25
C TYR A 476 -4.74 3.75 -11.04
N PHE A 477 -4.43 4.61 -12.00
CA PHE A 477 -5.41 5.37 -12.77
C PHE A 477 -6.17 4.57 -13.83
N THR A 478 -5.89 3.28 -13.99
CA THR A 478 -6.65 2.41 -14.93
C THR A 478 -8.08 2.16 -14.47
N VAL A 479 -8.38 2.31 -13.18
CA VAL A 479 -9.72 2.14 -12.61
C VAL A 479 -10.30 3.48 -12.18
N ARG A 480 -11.62 3.61 -12.28
CA ARG A 480 -12.35 4.74 -11.72
C ARG A 480 -12.50 4.57 -10.21
N HIS A 481 -11.80 5.39 -9.44
CA HIS A 481 -11.82 5.29 -7.98
C HIS A 481 -13.16 5.72 -7.39
N HIS A 482 -13.65 4.92 -6.44
CA HIS A 482 -14.83 5.19 -5.61
C HIS A 482 -14.47 6.14 -4.45
N CYS A 483 -15.48 6.54 -3.66
CA CYS A 483 -15.29 7.44 -2.53
C CYS A 483 -14.29 6.86 -1.51
N PRO A 484 -13.43 7.69 -0.89
CA PRO A 484 -12.52 7.25 0.17
C PRO A 484 -13.25 6.55 1.32
N THR A 485 -12.67 5.43 1.77
CA THR A 485 -13.21 4.61 2.89
C THR A 485 -12.44 4.82 4.20
N GLN A 486 -11.41 5.67 4.17
CA GLN A 486 -10.47 5.90 5.26
C GLN A 486 -11.03 6.90 6.28
N SER A 487 -10.43 6.96 7.47
CA SER A 487 -10.72 8.03 8.41
C SER A 487 -10.23 9.39 7.87
N GLN A 488 -10.78 10.48 8.41
CA GLN A 488 -10.45 11.83 7.96
C GLN A 488 -8.95 12.16 8.09
N ASN A 489 -8.32 11.74 9.19
CA ASN A 489 -6.89 11.97 9.43
C ASN A 489 -6.01 11.15 8.50
N GLU A 490 -6.35 9.88 8.26
CA GLU A 490 -5.64 9.02 7.31
C GLU A 490 -5.74 9.58 5.89
N LEU A 491 -6.92 10.02 5.49
CA LEU A 491 -7.13 10.65 4.18
C LEU A 491 -6.30 11.93 4.04
N ARG A 492 -6.29 12.80 5.06
CA ARG A 492 -5.44 14.01 5.08
C ARG A 492 -3.96 13.66 4.88
N ASN A 493 -3.49 12.61 5.58
CA ASN A 493 -2.12 12.13 5.46
C ASN A 493 -1.82 11.51 4.10
N ASP A 494 -2.77 10.85 3.47
CA ASP A 494 -2.59 10.23 2.16
C ASP A 494 -2.61 11.31 1.04
N ILE A 495 -3.43 12.36 1.17
CA ILE A 495 -3.38 13.54 0.29
C ILE A 495 -2.02 14.24 0.38
N ARG A 496 -1.46 14.43 1.59
CA ARG A 496 -0.11 15.01 1.76
C ARG A 496 0.96 14.19 1.02
N LYS A 497 0.88 12.86 1.05
CA LYS A 497 1.82 11.97 0.34
C LYS A 497 1.69 12.11 -1.18
N LEU A 498 0.46 12.19 -1.70
CA LEU A 498 0.21 12.46 -3.12
C LEU A 498 0.79 13.80 -3.56
N ILE A 499 0.63 14.85 -2.75
CA ILE A 499 1.19 16.18 -3.05
C ILE A 499 2.73 16.15 -3.04
N ARG A 500 3.36 15.47 -2.08
CA ARG A 500 4.82 15.28 -2.06
C ARG A 500 5.31 14.55 -3.30
N PHE A 501 4.60 13.49 -3.71
CA PHE A 501 4.91 12.77 -4.96
C PHE A 501 4.72 13.66 -6.19
N PHE A 502 3.64 14.45 -6.26
CA PHE A 502 3.43 15.43 -7.33
C PHE A 502 4.60 16.40 -7.44
N SER A 503 5.05 16.99 -6.32
CA SER A 503 6.19 17.92 -6.32
C SER A 503 7.48 17.25 -6.80
N LEU A 504 7.69 15.98 -6.45
CA LEU A 504 8.85 15.20 -6.89
C LEU A 504 8.82 14.91 -8.40
N VAL A 505 7.66 14.50 -8.93
CA VAL A 505 7.44 14.32 -10.39
C VAL A 505 7.53 15.66 -11.12
N HIS A 506 7.10 16.76 -10.50
CA HIS A 506 7.25 18.09 -11.06
C HIS A 506 8.74 18.48 -11.17
N GLY A 507 9.56 18.15 -10.17
CA GLY A 507 11.01 18.34 -10.17
C GLY A 507 11.77 17.52 -11.23
N GLU A 508 11.20 16.41 -11.74
CA GLU A 508 11.86 15.53 -12.72
C GLU A 508 12.31 16.21 -14.01
N LYS A 509 11.71 17.34 -14.39
CA LYS A 509 12.05 18.04 -15.64
C LYS A 509 13.57 18.31 -15.75
N LYS A 510 14.25 18.53 -14.64
CA LYS A 510 15.72 18.72 -14.59
C LYS A 510 16.45 17.43 -14.96
N PHE A 511 16.10 16.33 -14.30
CA PHE A 511 16.73 15.01 -14.46
C PHE A 511 16.41 14.33 -15.81
N CYS A 512 15.25 14.59 -16.39
CA CYS A 512 14.90 14.10 -17.74
C CYS A 512 15.68 14.83 -18.84
N ASN A 513 16.14 16.06 -18.59
CA ASN A 513 16.94 16.85 -19.52
C ASN A 513 18.45 16.58 -19.34
N ASP A 514 18.88 16.32 -18.11
CA ASP A 514 20.27 15.99 -17.75
C ASP A 514 20.69 14.54 -18.05
N SER A 515 19.84 13.77 -18.74
CA SER A 515 20.13 12.39 -19.13
C SER A 515 21.24 12.32 -20.19
N THR A 516 22.47 12.58 -19.75
CA THR A 516 23.75 12.06 -20.24
C THR A 516 23.86 10.54 -19.97
N THR A 517 22.72 9.84 -19.94
CA THR A 517 22.67 8.39 -20.08
C THR A 517 23.13 8.06 -21.49
N THR A 518 24.44 7.87 -21.64
CA THR A 518 25.03 7.00 -22.66
C THR A 518 24.53 5.60 -22.37
N VAL A 519 23.31 5.30 -22.84
CA VAL A 519 22.81 3.93 -22.80
C VAL A 519 23.59 3.16 -23.85
N ASP A 520 24.69 2.52 -23.44
CA ASP A 520 25.40 1.54 -24.27
C ASP A 520 24.59 0.24 -24.36
N ILE A 521 23.40 0.32 -24.97
CA ILE A 521 22.55 -0.84 -25.27
C ILE A 521 23.30 -1.83 -26.17
N GLU A 522 24.23 -1.34 -27.01
CA GLU A 522 25.08 -2.17 -27.86
C GLU A 522 26.14 -2.97 -27.07
N ASN A 523 26.73 -2.46 -25.98
CA ASN A 523 27.78 -3.21 -25.26
C ASN A 523 27.23 -4.44 -24.53
N VAL A 524 25.97 -4.39 -24.08
CA VAL A 524 25.30 -5.54 -23.45
C VAL A 524 24.90 -6.61 -24.48
N LEU A 525 24.56 -6.20 -25.71
CA LEU A 525 24.19 -7.12 -26.79
C LEU A 525 25.42 -7.66 -27.57
N SER A 526 26.53 -6.91 -27.62
CA SER A 526 27.76 -7.32 -28.30
C SER A 526 28.70 -8.16 -27.44
N ASN A 527 28.66 -8.01 -26.11
CA ASN A 527 29.39 -8.89 -25.20
C ASN A 527 28.78 -10.31 -25.07
N GLY A 528 27.64 -10.58 -25.71
CA GLY A 528 27.07 -11.92 -25.82
C GLY A 528 27.70 -12.81 -26.91
N ASN A 529 28.63 -12.28 -27.72
CA ASN A 529 29.18 -12.97 -28.90
C ASN A 529 30.69 -13.27 -28.84
N TYR A 530 31.33 -13.16 -27.67
CA TYR A 530 32.74 -13.57 -27.50
C TYR A 530 32.87 -14.86 -26.68
N ILE A 531 32.19 -15.93 -27.09
CA ILE A 531 32.58 -17.30 -26.73
C ILE A 531 32.43 -18.15 -27.99
N ASN A 532 33.48 -18.16 -28.80
CA ASN A 532 33.81 -19.22 -29.75
C ASN A 532 35.24 -18.99 -30.20
N ASP A 533 36.21 -19.27 -29.31
CA ASP A 533 37.46 -19.85 -29.77
C ASP A 533 38.23 -20.54 -28.63
N ALA A 534 38.92 -21.62 -29.00
CA ALA A 534 39.89 -22.41 -28.26
C ALA A 534 39.40 -23.40 -27.17
N SER A 535 39.43 -24.66 -27.57
CA SER A 535 39.67 -25.87 -26.78
C SER A 535 40.84 -25.77 -25.79
N ASP A 536 40.68 -26.28 -24.57
CA ASP A 536 41.41 -27.44 -23.99
C ASP A 536 41.46 -27.41 -22.44
N GLY A 537 41.36 -28.59 -21.82
CA GLY A 537 41.98 -28.96 -20.52
C GLY A 537 41.52 -28.38 -19.16
N SER A 538 40.80 -29.22 -18.39
CA SER A 538 40.94 -29.44 -16.92
C SER A 538 40.49 -28.37 -15.88
N SER A 539 39.38 -28.73 -15.20
CA SER A 539 39.05 -28.63 -13.76
C SER A 539 39.45 -27.40 -12.90
N ARG A 540 38.41 -26.66 -12.45
CA ARG A 540 38.20 -26.26 -11.03
C ARG A 540 36.78 -25.71 -10.81
N THR A 541 36.17 -26.13 -9.69
CA THR A 541 34.80 -25.86 -9.24
C THR A 541 34.62 -24.45 -8.67
N GLY A 542 33.61 -23.71 -9.13
CA GLY A 542 33.16 -22.41 -8.62
C GLY A 542 31.65 -22.21 -8.84
N ALA A 543 31.00 -21.51 -7.91
CA ALA A 543 29.55 -21.38 -7.68
C ALA A 543 28.70 -20.88 -8.88
N PRO A 544 27.37 -21.17 -8.92
CA PRO A 544 26.52 -20.83 -10.04
C PRO A 544 25.99 -19.38 -9.95
N THR A 545 26.36 -18.53 -10.90
CA THR A 545 25.64 -17.31 -11.26
C THR A 545 24.46 -17.68 -12.18
N GLY A 546 23.31 -17.95 -11.57
CA GLY A 546 22.11 -18.40 -12.27
C GLY A 546 21.12 -17.29 -12.61
N TRP A 547 21.43 -16.41 -13.58
CA TRP A 547 20.41 -15.60 -14.27
C TRP A 547 20.85 -15.34 -15.72
N ILE A 548 20.54 -16.29 -16.62
CA ILE A 548 20.22 -16.11 -18.04
C ILE A 548 19.77 -17.51 -18.51
N ASN A 549 18.45 -17.72 -18.56
CA ASN A 549 17.73 -18.60 -19.49
C ASN A 549 16.36 -18.97 -18.91
N SER A 550 15.34 -18.21 -19.29
CA SER A 550 13.94 -18.65 -19.34
C SER A 550 13.13 -17.71 -20.23
N LEU A 551 13.54 -17.60 -21.49
CA LEU A 551 12.70 -17.05 -22.56
C LEU A 551 13.20 -17.52 -23.93
N ALA A 552 13.13 -18.83 -24.15
CA ALA A 552 13.15 -19.42 -25.48
C ALA A 552 12.30 -20.70 -25.46
N GLY A 553 11.28 -20.76 -26.31
CA GLY A 553 10.49 -21.98 -26.55
C GLY A 553 8.98 -21.74 -26.51
N GLY A 554 8.40 -21.43 -27.67
CA GLY A 554 6.94 -21.35 -27.83
C GLY A 554 6.47 -20.58 -29.06
N GLY A 555 7.09 -20.84 -30.21
CA GLY A 555 6.57 -20.36 -31.50
C GLY A 555 5.32 -21.14 -31.89
N GLY A 556 4.23 -20.41 -32.14
CA GLY A 556 2.96 -20.91 -32.66
C GLY A 556 2.26 -19.79 -33.42
N VAL A 557 2.53 -19.77 -34.73
CA VAL A 557 2.04 -18.89 -35.80
C VAL A 557 0.58 -18.42 -35.65
N VAL A 558 0.36 -17.10 -35.65
CA VAL A 558 -0.74 -16.46 -36.41
C VAL A 558 -0.21 -15.13 -36.97
N ALA A 559 -0.12 -15.06 -38.29
CA ALA A 559 0.30 -13.89 -39.06
C ALA A 559 -0.92 -13.02 -39.46
N GLY A 560 -0.66 -11.71 -39.66
CA GLY A 560 -1.59 -10.70 -40.21
C GLY A 560 -2.34 -9.94 -39.11
N VAL A 561 -2.31 -8.60 -39.00
CA VAL A 561 -2.44 -7.55 -40.03
C VAL A 561 -1.66 -6.30 -39.59
N GLY A 562 -1.01 -5.64 -40.55
CA GLY A 562 -0.07 -4.54 -40.34
C GLY A 562 -0.67 -3.16 -40.05
N GLY A 563 0.15 -2.31 -39.44
CA GLY A 563 -0.05 -0.87 -39.32
C GLY A 563 1.23 -0.15 -39.76
N GLN A 564 1.13 0.53 -40.90
CA GLN A 564 2.21 1.23 -41.58
C GLN A 564 2.78 2.38 -40.73
N SER A 565 4.09 2.46 -40.58
CA SER A 565 4.80 3.69 -40.25
C SER A 565 5.54 4.19 -41.49
N THR A 566 5.20 5.41 -41.89
CA THR A 566 5.74 6.13 -43.03
C THR A 566 7.17 6.59 -42.76
N LEU A 567 8.16 5.76 -43.14
CA LEU A 567 9.55 6.18 -43.26
C LEU A 567 9.83 6.59 -44.71
N SER A 568 9.76 7.89 -44.97
CA SER A 568 10.26 8.49 -46.20
C SER A 568 11.79 8.35 -46.26
N ARG A 569 12.26 7.52 -47.19
CA ARG A 569 13.67 7.44 -47.62
C ARG A 569 14.13 8.81 -48.16
N LYS A 570 15.19 9.37 -47.59
CA LYS A 570 16.17 10.18 -48.34
C LYS A 570 17.59 9.89 -47.85
N SER A 571 18.39 9.46 -48.83
CA SER A 571 19.86 9.56 -49.01
C SER A 571 20.80 9.12 -47.88
N ALA A 572 21.59 8.10 -48.24
CA ALA A 572 22.80 7.66 -47.58
C ALA A 572 23.87 8.75 -47.50
N GLY A 573 24.60 8.79 -46.37
CA GLY A 573 25.78 9.62 -46.19
C GLY A 573 26.23 9.67 -44.73
N SER A 574 27.16 8.78 -44.36
CA SER A 574 28.03 8.84 -43.17
C SER A 574 27.34 8.90 -41.80
N ALA A 575 26.92 7.74 -41.27
CA ALA A 575 26.40 7.59 -39.92
C ALA A 575 27.12 6.45 -39.18
N LYS A 576 28.04 6.81 -38.28
CA LYS A 576 28.48 5.93 -37.18
C LYS A 576 28.59 6.63 -35.82
N HIS A 577 28.20 7.91 -35.72
CA HIS A 577 28.31 8.68 -34.46
C HIS A 577 27.03 9.46 -34.06
N THR A 578 25.96 9.39 -34.85
CA THR A 578 24.71 10.16 -34.67
C THR A 578 23.53 9.39 -34.07
N ASP A 579 23.56 8.05 -34.05
CA ASP A 579 22.40 7.25 -33.62
C ASP A 579 22.22 7.19 -32.09
N LYS A 580 23.32 7.17 -31.31
CA LYS A 580 23.25 7.14 -29.84
C LYS A 580 22.60 8.40 -29.26
N THR A 581 22.90 9.58 -29.81
CA THR A 581 22.32 10.86 -29.35
C THR A 581 20.87 11.03 -29.78
N GLN A 582 20.45 10.41 -30.88
CA GLN A 582 19.05 10.44 -31.32
C GLN A 582 18.16 9.52 -30.47
N GLY A 583 18.63 8.31 -30.13
CA GLY A 583 17.92 7.38 -29.25
C GLY A 583 17.66 7.95 -27.85
N THR A 584 18.69 8.52 -27.21
CA THR A 584 18.54 9.14 -25.88
C THR A 584 17.56 10.32 -25.89
N ARG A 585 17.59 11.16 -26.94
CA ARG A 585 16.64 12.28 -27.09
C ARG A 585 15.19 11.81 -27.25
N ILE A 586 14.96 10.66 -27.90
CA ILE A 586 13.63 10.07 -28.05
C ILE A 586 13.11 9.60 -26.69
N LEU A 587 13.92 8.87 -25.93
CA LEU A 587 13.56 8.38 -24.58
C LEU A 587 13.24 9.53 -23.62
N SER A 588 14.08 10.59 -23.59
CA SER A 588 13.83 11.76 -22.74
C SER A 588 12.54 12.49 -23.12
N ARG A 589 12.23 12.61 -24.42
CA ARG A 589 10.99 13.23 -24.89
C ARG A 589 9.76 12.42 -24.50
N ASP A 590 9.84 11.10 -24.60
CA ASP A 590 8.73 10.21 -24.25
C ASP A 590 8.49 10.19 -22.74
N LEU A 591 9.56 10.20 -21.93
CA LEU A 591 9.47 10.38 -20.47
C LEU A 591 8.82 11.71 -20.09
N LEU A 592 9.17 12.82 -20.76
CA LEU A 592 8.54 14.13 -20.50
C LEU A 592 7.04 14.13 -20.83
N LYS A 593 6.63 13.42 -21.88
CA LYS A 593 5.20 13.24 -22.20
C LYS A 593 4.47 12.41 -21.14
N LYS A 594 5.06 11.27 -20.73
CA LYS A 594 4.55 10.44 -19.62
C LYS A 594 4.45 11.27 -18.32
N ARG A 595 5.45 12.10 -18.03
CA ARG A 595 5.46 13.04 -16.89
C ARG A 595 4.26 13.99 -16.92
N ASN A 596 4.02 14.68 -18.02
CA ASN A 596 2.92 15.65 -18.09
C ASN A 596 1.55 14.97 -17.98
N LEU A 597 1.40 13.78 -18.60
CA LEU A 597 0.20 12.96 -18.45
C LEU A 597 -0.03 12.57 -16.97
N LEU A 598 1.02 12.10 -16.28
CA LEU A 598 0.94 11.70 -14.87
C LEU A 598 0.61 12.89 -13.96
N LEU A 599 1.21 14.06 -14.18
CA LEU A 599 0.91 15.27 -13.42
C LEU A 599 -0.56 15.70 -13.59
N ALA A 600 -1.14 15.58 -14.79
CA ALA A 600 -2.54 15.89 -15.01
C ALA A 600 -3.48 14.95 -14.23
N LEU A 601 -3.18 13.64 -14.22
CA LEU A 601 -3.93 12.64 -13.46
C LEU A 601 -3.81 12.83 -11.94
N LEU A 602 -2.59 13.08 -11.44
CA LEU A 602 -2.34 13.36 -10.03
C LEU A 602 -3.05 14.63 -9.56
N ALA A 603 -3.02 15.71 -10.37
CA ALA A 603 -3.69 16.96 -10.03
C ALA A 603 -5.21 16.76 -9.90
N TYR A 604 -5.81 15.98 -10.80
CA TYR A 604 -7.23 15.62 -10.72
C TYR A 604 -7.54 14.82 -9.43
N GLU A 605 -6.75 13.80 -9.12
CA GLU A 605 -7.02 12.95 -7.96
C GLU A 605 -6.80 13.69 -6.63
N ILE A 606 -5.76 14.53 -6.54
CA ILE A 606 -5.52 15.37 -5.35
C ILE A 606 -6.72 16.28 -5.09
N GLU A 607 -7.23 16.97 -6.12
CA GLU A 607 -8.40 17.84 -6.00
C GLU A 607 -9.66 17.05 -5.61
N ARG A 608 -9.87 15.88 -6.23
CA ARG A 608 -11.01 15.02 -5.92
C ARG A 608 -11.00 14.60 -4.45
N LEU A 609 -9.85 14.16 -3.93
CA LEU A 609 -9.70 13.74 -2.54
C LEU A 609 -9.75 14.90 -1.55
N GLU A 610 -9.18 16.04 -1.92
CA GLU A 610 -9.27 17.27 -1.13
C GLU A 610 -10.72 17.75 -1.00
N THR A 611 -11.46 17.75 -2.11
CA THR A 611 -12.88 18.11 -2.14
C THR A 611 -13.69 17.17 -1.25
N PHE A 612 -13.38 15.87 -1.24
CA PHE A 612 -14.04 14.91 -0.37
C PHE A 612 -13.66 15.08 1.12
N HIS A 613 -12.39 15.41 1.40
CA HIS A 613 -11.89 15.61 2.76
C HIS A 613 -12.49 16.86 3.41
N ASN A 614 -12.67 17.94 2.65
CA ASN A 614 -13.18 19.22 3.15
C ASN A 614 -14.23 19.84 2.20
N PRO A 615 -15.43 19.23 2.06
CA PRO A 615 -16.45 19.70 1.12
C PRO A 615 -17.04 21.06 1.52
N LEU A 616 -17.00 21.40 2.82
CA LEU A 616 -17.53 22.66 3.36
C LEU A 616 -16.47 23.76 3.47
N GLY A 617 -15.22 23.50 3.06
CA GLY A 617 -14.14 24.50 3.11
C GLY A 617 -13.79 25.01 4.50
N ARG A 618 -13.96 24.18 5.55
CA ARG A 618 -13.67 24.58 6.94
C ARG A 618 -12.19 24.81 7.16
N ALA A 619 -11.84 25.82 7.96
CA ALA A 619 -10.45 26.24 8.20
C ALA A 619 -9.61 25.22 9.00
N ASP A 620 -10.23 24.48 9.92
CA ASP A 620 -9.63 23.43 10.74
C ASP A 620 -9.12 22.23 9.91
N LEU A 621 -9.81 21.95 8.79
CA LEU A 621 -9.53 20.83 7.90
C LEU A 621 -8.69 21.21 6.69
N GLN A 622 -8.18 22.44 6.62
CA GLN A 622 -7.30 22.84 5.52
C GLN A 622 -5.96 22.11 5.62
N ILE A 623 -5.48 21.71 4.44
CA ILE A 623 -4.11 21.21 4.29
C ILE A 623 -3.21 22.44 4.12
N ASP A 624 -2.02 22.38 4.70
CA ASP A 624 -1.07 23.49 4.72
C ASP A 624 -0.83 24.11 3.32
N GLN A 625 -0.95 25.43 3.22
CA GLN A 625 -0.89 26.18 1.96
C GLN A 625 0.46 26.03 1.26
N ASN A 626 1.55 25.94 2.02
CA ASN A 626 2.88 25.72 1.44
C ASN A 626 2.96 24.39 0.71
N THR A 627 2.37 23.35 1.29
CA THR A 627 2.30 22.02 0.70
C THR A 627 1.49 22.05 -0.61
N GLN A 628 0.39 22.81 -0.66
CA GLN A 628 -0.53 22.83 -1.80
C GLN A 628 -0.12 23.76 -2.95
N SER A 629 0.70 24.77 -2.68
CA SER A 629 1.09 25.82 -3.63
C SER A 629 1.59 25.26 -4.98
N THR A 630 2.41 24.21 -4.94
CA THR A 630 3.07 23.64 -6.13
C THR A 630 2.05 23.05 -7.12
N TYR A 631 1.13 22.21 -6.66
CA TYR A 631 0.15 21.59 -7.57
C TYR A 631 -0.93 22.58 -8.00
N ARG A 632 -1.36 23.49 -7.12
CA ARG A 632 -2.36 24.51 -7.46
C ARG A 632 -1.84 25.46 -8.54
N ASN A 633 -0.61 25.95 -8.39
CA ASN A 633 0.02 26.82 -9.38
C ASN A 633 0.22 26.08 -10.72
N TRP A 634 0.75 24.86 -10.68
CA TRP A 634 0.92 24.05 -11.90
C TRP A 634 -0.40 23.82 -12.64
N LYS A 635 -1.47 23.51 -11.91
CA LYS A 635 -2.80 23.31 -12.50
C LYS A 635 -3.34 24.60 -13.14
N LEU A 636 -3.19 25.74 -12.46
CA LEU A 636 -3.69 27.03 -12.94
C LEU A 636 -2.94 27.51 -14.19
N TYR A 637 -1.61 27.43 -14.18
CA TYR A 637 -0.75 27.99 -15.22
C TYR A 637 -0.37 26.96 -16.30
N ASP A 638 0.21 25.82 -15.92
CA ASP A 638 0.79 24.87 -16.87
C ASP A 638 -0.26 23.96 -17.52
N MET A 639 -1.17 23.38 -16.74
CA MET A 639 -2.19 22.46 -17.26
C MET A 639 -3.17 23.16 -18.21
N ASN A 640 -3.53 24.40 -17.89
CA ASN A 640 -4.41 25.22 -18.74
C ASN A 640 -3.71 25.75 -20.00
N ALA A 641 -2.37 25.84 -19.99
CA ALA A 641 -1.58 26.20 -21.17
C ALA A 641 -1.47 25.07 -22.20
N PHE A 642 -1.90 23.83 -21.88
CA PHE A 642 -1.88 22.73 -22.83
C PHE A 642 -2.80 22.98 -24.03
N SER A 643 -2.22 22.97 -25.23
CA SER A 643 -2.97 23.12 -26.48
C SER A 643 -3.89 21.92 -26.76
N ASN A 644 -4.91 22.13 -27.59
CA ASN A 644 -5.78 21.04 -28.07
C ASN A 644 -5.01 19.92 -28.80
N LYS A 645 -3.86 20.23 -29.42
CA LYS A 645 -2.98 19.21 -30.01
C LYS A 645 -2.31 18.36 -28.92
N ALA A 646 -1.82 18.99 -27.85
CA ALA A 646 -1.22 18.28 -26.72
C ALA A 646 -2.21 17.34 -26.04
N TRP A 647 -3.46 17.77 -25.83
CA TRP A 647 -4.52 16.92 -25.25
C TRP A 647 -4.81 15.67 -26.10
N ARG A 648 -4.85 15.80 -27.43
CA ARG A 648 -4.99 14.64 -28.34
C ARG A 648 -3.78 13.71 -28.26
N GLU A 649 -2.56 14.26 -28.23
CA GLU A 649 -1.35 13.45 -28.06
C GLU A 649 -1.33 12.70 -26.72
N TYR A 650 -1.76 13.33 -25.63
CA TYR A 650 -1.87 12.68 -24.32
C TYR A 650 -2.96 11.59 -24.30
N GLY A 651 -4.08 11.80 -25.00
CA GLY A 651 -5.10 10.76 -25.20
C GLY A 651 -4.54 9.53 -25.94
N ARG A 652 -3.78 9.75 -27.03
CA ARG A 652 -3.11 8.67 -27.76
C ARG A 652 -2.03 7.98 -26.94
N LEU A 653 -1.28 8.74 -26.15
CA LEU A 653 -0.27 8.19 -25.24
C LEU A 653 -0.91 7.33 -24.14
N ALA A 654 -2.01 7.81 -23.55
CA ALA A 654 -2.76 7.02 -22.58
C ALA A 654 -3.22 5.70 -23.19
N TRP A 655 -3.79 5.74 -24.40
CA TRP A 655 -4.22 4.54 -25.14
C TRP A 655 -3.05 3.60 -25.45
N SER A 656 -1.89 4.13 -25.86
CA SER A 656 -0.72 3.30 -26.17
C SER A 656 -0.11 2.66 -24.93
N ILE A 657 -0.31 3.24 -23.74
CA ILE A 657 0.08 2.65 -22.45
C ILE A 657 -0.94 1.58 -22.05
N SER A 658 -2.23 1.92 -22.04
CA SER A 658 -3.34 1.01 -21.71
C SER A 658 -4.68 1.60 -22.14
N SER A 659 -5.55 0.76 -22.70
CA SER A 659 -6.96 1.07 -22.99
C SER A 659 -7.73 1.56 -21.76
N ASP A 660 -7.52 0.90 -20.62
CA ASP A 660 -8.19 1.14 -19.34
C ASP A 660 -7.83 2.53 -18.79
N LEU A 661 -6.54 2.86 -18.88
CA LEU A 661 -6.04 4.21 -18.54
C LEU A 661 -6.70 5.28 -19.40
N ALA A 662 -6.82 5.06 -20.71
CA ALA A 662 -7.44 6.03 -21.61
C ALA A 662 -8.93 6.27 -21.27
N ILE A 663 -9.67 5.21 -20.95
CA ILE A 663 -11.09 5.33 -20.57
C ILE A 663 -11.26 6.05 -19.24
N SER A 664 -10.45 5.71 -18.24
CA SER A 664 -10.43 6.46 -16.98
C SER A 664 -10.09 7.94 -17.19
N PHE A 665 -9.12 8.22 -18.06
CA PHE A 665 -8.69 9.58 -18.41
C PHE A 665 -9.81 10.39 -19.09
N TYR A 666 -10.62 9.75 -19.94
CA TYR A 666 -11.81 10.36 -20.57
C TYR A 666 -12.81 10.92 -19.54
N TYR A 667 -13.03 10.18 -18.46
CA TYR A 667 -13.94 10.60 -17.38
C TYR A 667 -13.30 11.58 -16.40
N ALA A 668 -12.00 11.43 -16.14
CA ALA A 668 -11.27 12.28 -15.21
C ALA A 668 -11.19 13.74 -15.70
N ILE A 669 -10.86 13.96 -16.98
CA ILE A 669 -10.58 15.31 -17.49
C ILE A 669 -11.68 15.79 -18.45
N PRO A 670 -12.41 16.87 -18.13
CA PRO A 670 -13.44 17.42 -18.99
C PRO A 670 -12.86 18.33 -20.08
N LYS A 671 -12.15 17.74 -21.06
CA LYS A 671 -11.64 18.45 -22.25
C LYS A 671 -12.14 17.79 -23.53
N ASP A 672 -12.84 18.56 -24.37
CA ASP A 672 -13.49 18.02 -25.57
C ASP A 672 -12.50 17.47 -26.60
N SER A 673 -11.35 18.13 -26.77
CA SER A 673 -10.30 17.66 -27.67
C SER A 673 -9.73 16.30 -27.28
N LEU A 674 -9.61 16.03 -25.98
CA LEU A 674 -9.24 14.72 -25.44
C LEU A 674 -10.37 13.69 -25.64
N ARG A 675 -11.60 14.07 -25.27
CA ARG A 675 -12.77 13.19 -25.33
C ARG A 675 -13.07 12.70 -26.74
N ASN A 676 -13.04 13.60 -27.72
CA ASN A 676 -13.29 13.27 -29.12
C ASN A 676 -12.22 12.32 -29.68
N GLU A 677 -10.95 12.48 -29.29
CA GLU A 677 -9.87 11.59 -29.72
C GLU A 677 -10.04 10.19 -29.14
N ILE A 678 -10.33 10.07 -27.83
CA ILE A 678 -10.56 8.76 -27.20
C ILE A 678 -11.81 8.09 -27.77
N GLN A 679 -12.89 8.85 -28.06
CA GLN A 679 -14.07 8.31 -28.75
C GLN A 679 -13.71 7.71 -30.11
N GLN A 680 -12.86 8.38 -30.90
CA GLN A 680 -12.37 7.84 -32.19
C GLN A 680 -11.50 6.59 -32.01
N LEU A 681 -10.66 6.54 -30.97
CA LEU A 681 -9.86 5.37 -30.65
C LEU A 681 -10.72 4.17 -30.21
N VAL A 682 -11.75 4.40 -29.39
CA VAL A 682 -12.72 3.39 -28.96
C VAL A 682 -13.50 2.83 -30.16
N LYS A 683 -13.94 3.70 -31.07
CA LYS A 683 -14.67 3.31 -32.29
C LYS A 683 -13.78 2.54 -33.29
N SER A 684 -12.51 2.91 -33.41
CA SER A 684 -11.57 2.22 -34.30
C SER A 684 -11.07 0.89 -33.74
N ASN A 685 -10.96 0.74 -32.41
CA ASN A 685 -10.43 -0.44 -31.76
C ASN A 685 -11.33 -0.98 -30.62
N PRO A 686 -12.59 -1.33 -30.90
CA PRO A 686 -13.55 -1.73 -29.86
C PRO A 686 -13.19 -3.04 -29.14
N LEU A 687 -12.41 -3.92 -29.78
CA LEU A 687 -11.99 -5.20 -29.18
C LEU A 687 -11.05 -5.01 -27.98
N GLN A 688 -10.30 -3.91 -27.91
CA GLN A 688 -9.38 -3.62 -26.81
C GLN A 688 -10.09 -3.11 -25.56
N VAL A 689 -11.36 -2.70 -25.65
CA VAL A 689 -12.10 -2.06 -24.55
C VAL A 689 -13.36 -2.80 -24.12
N ARG A 690 -13.69 -3.91 -24.79
CA ARG A 690 -14.92 -4.68 -24.54
C ARG A 690 -15.02 -5.24 -23.11
N HIS A 691 -13.91 -5.41 -22.40
CA HIS A 691 -13.88 -5.88 -21.02
C HIS A 691 -14.27 -4.79 -20.01
N ILE A 692 -14.35 -3.53 -20.44
CA ILE A 692 -14.59 -2.34 -19.59
C ILE A 692 -16.04 -1.90 -19.75
N PRO A 693 -16.90 -2.05 -18.73
CA PRO A 693 -18.32 -1.70 -18.81
C PRO A 693 -18.57 -0.24 -19.19
N GLU A 694 -17.78 0.71 -18.67
CA GLU A 694 -17.98 2.15 -18.89
C GLU A 694 -17.77 2.57 -20.34
N ALA A 695 -16.84 1.89 -21.03
CA ALA A 695 -16.47 2.19 -22.41
C ALA A 695 -17.63 1.98 -23.40
N LEU A 696 -18.62 1.15 -23.04
CA LEU A 696 -19.81 0.95 -23.87
C LEU A 696 -20.55 2.27 -24.07
N SER A 697 -20.68 3.09 -23.02
CA SER A 697 -21.37 4.38 -23.11
C SER A 697 -20.69 5.32 -24.11
N ILE A 698 -19.35 5.29 -24.16
CA ILE A 698 -18.52 6.06 -25.10
C ILE A 698 -18.71 5.56 -26.53
N PHE A 699 -18.75 4.24 -26.72
CA PHE A 699 -18.97 3.62 -28.03
C PHE A 699 -20.36 3.93 -28.60
N THR A 700 -21.39 3.98 -27.75
CA THR A 700 -22.77 4.22 -28.16
C THR A 700 -23.12 5.69 -28.46
N VAL A 701 -22.23 6.65 -28.17
CA VAL A 701 -22.48 8.06 -28.51
C VAL A 701 -22.44 8.22 -30.03
N THR A 702 -23.60 8.51 -30.63
CA THR A 702 -23.74 8.71 -32.06
C THR A 702 -23.13 10.04 -32.51
N SER A 703 -22.20 9.99 -33.46
CA SER A 703 -21.70 11.15 -34.23
C SER A 703 -22.04 11.00 -35.71
N ASP A 704 -22.20 12.11 -36.44
CA ASP A 704 -22.67 12.14 -37.84
C ASP A 704 -21.86 11.28 -38.83
N ASN A 705 -20.67 10.81 -38.45
CA ASN A 705 -19.76 9.98 -39.26
C ASN A 705 -19.84 8.45 -38.99
N ASP A 706 -20.81 7.97 -38.20
CA ASP A 706 -20.82 6.62 -37.62
C ASP A 706 -21.18 5.44 -38.55
N ARG A 707 -21.27 5.67 -39.87
CA ARG A 707 -21.72 4.64 -40.83
C ARG A 707 -20.76 3.44 -40.99
N GLN A 708 -19.58 3.45 -40.37
CA GLN A 708 -18.52 2.44 -40.56
C GLN A 708 -18.25 1.54 -39.34
N CYS A 709 -18.90 1.74 -38.19
CA CYS A 709 -18.61 0.94 -36.98
C CYS A 709 -19.43 -0.36 -36.94
N GLU A 710 -18.76 -1.51 -36.77
CA GLU A 710 -19.41 -2.81 -36.53
C GLU A 710 -20.08 -2.84 -35.15
N THR A 711 -21.36 -2.52 -35.13
CA THR A 711 -22.18 -2.46 -33.90
C THR A 711 -22.51 -3.84 -33.31
N SER A 712 -22.21 -4.93 -34.02
CA SER A 712 -22.36 -6.31 -33.54
C SER A 712 -21.48 -6.62 -32.33
N ILE A 713 -20.35 -5.92 -32.18
CA ILE A 713 -19.35 -6.13 -31.12
C ILE A 713 -19.96 -5.91 -29.72
N ILE A 714 -21.01 -5.09 -29.61
CA ILE A 714 -21.76 -4.83 -28.37
C ILE A 714 -22.23 -6.13 -27.70
N LEU A 715 -22.56 -7.17 -28.46
CA LEU A 715 -23.01 -8.45 -27.90
C LEU A 715 -21.93 -9.19 -27.08
N THR A 716 -20.66 -8.86 -27.29
CA THR A 716 -19.50 -9.46 -26.61
C THR A 716 -18.97 -8.61 -25.45
N TRP A 717 -19.62 -7.48 -25.17
CA TRP A 717 -19.20 -6.55 -24.12
C TRP A 717 -19.36 -7.13 -22.71
N ALA A 718 -18.55 -6.64 -21.79
CA ALA A 718 -18.67 -6.93 -20.37
C ALA A 718 -20.05 -6.51 -19.81
N PRO A 719 -20.59 -7.23 -18.81
CA PRO A 719 -21.85 -6.87 -18.17
C PRO A 719 -21.85 -5.46 -17.59
N ILE A 720 -22.96 -4.75 -17.75
CA ILE A 720 -23.20 -3.40 -17.21
C ILE A 720 -24.25 -3.43 -16.10
N ASP A 721 -24.38 -2.32 -15.37
CA ASP A 721 -25.44 -2.17 -14.36
C ASP A 721 -26.85 -2.27 -14.97
N PRO A 722 -27.84 -2.82 -14.23
CA PRO A 722 -29.22 -2.95 -14.71
C PRO A 722 -29.84 -1.62 -15.15
N VAL A 723 -29.51 -0.52 -14.47
CA VAL A 723 -30.03 0.82 -14.80
C VAL A 723 -29.54 1.28 -16.17
N THR A 724 -28.25 1.07 -16.47
CA THR A 724 -27.67 1.39 -17.78
C THR A 724 -28.22 0.46 -18.86
N ALA A 725 -28.50 -0.80 -18.54
CA ALA A 725 -29.18 -1.70 -19.48
C ALA A 725 -30.60 -1.22 -19.83
N LEU A 726 -31.37 -0.77 -18.83
CA LEU A 726 -32.72 -0.23 -19.02
C LEU A 726 -32.74 1.06 -19.84
N SER A 727 -31.70 1.90 -19.74
CA SER A 727 -31.62 3.14 -20.51
C SER A 727 -31.55 2.88 -22.02
N TYR A 728 -31.03 1.73 -22.47
CA TYR A 728 -31.06 1.34 -23.87
C TYR A 728 -32.47 1.04 -24.38
N PHE A 729 -33.37 0.52 -23.55
CA PHE A 729 -34.79 0.42 -23.93
C PHE A 729 -35.47 1.78 -24.00
N ALA A 730 -35.09 2.72 -23.12
CA ALA A 730 -35.60 4.07 -23.14
C ALA A 730 -35.04 4.90 -24.32
N SER A 731 -33.83 4.61 -24.80
CA SER A 731 -33.22 5.31 -25.94
C SER A 731 -33.98 5.13 -27.25
N ALA A 732 -34.80 4.07 -27.37
CA ALA A 732 -35.78 3.90 -28.45
C ALA A 732 -36.83 5.04 -28.50
N ARG A 733 -37.03 5.77 -27.40
CA ARG A 733 -37.92 6.94 -27.31
C ARG A 733 -37.38 8.19 -28.02
N LEU A 734 -36.06 8.27 -28.26
CA LEU A 734 -35.38 9.50 -28.70
C LEU A 734 -35.06 9.54 -30.21
N ASN A 735 -35.67 8.67 -31.05
CA ASN A 735 -35.42 8.60 -32.50
C ASN A 735 -33.94 8.40 -32.90
N GLN A 736 -33.09 7.93 -31.99
CA GLN A 736 -31.83 7.30 -32.35
C GLN A 736 -32.17 5.85 -32.73
N VAL A 737 -31.71 5.38 -33.89
CA VAL A 737 -31.96 4.01 -34.37
C VAL A 737 -31.58 3.04 -33.26
N ALA A 738 -32.58 2.51 -32.56
CA ALA A 738 -32.36 1.51 -31.54
C ALA A 738 -31.84 0.27 -32.25
N ASN A 739 -30.53 0.13 -32.25
CA ASN A 739 -29.88 -0.96 -32.93
C ASN A 739 -30.36 -2.28 -32.30
N SER A 740 -30.80 -3.24 -33.11
CA SER A 740 -31.25 -4.55 -32.63
C SER A 740 -30.24 -5.19 -31.68
N TYR A 741 -28.93 -4.96 -31.90
CA TYR A 741 -27.86 -5.45 -31.04
C TYR A 741 -27.81 -4.82 -29.64
N THR A 742 -28.12 -3.53 -29.47
CA THR A 742 -28.10 -2.88 -28.14
C THR A 742 -29.26 -3.38 -27.27
N ILE A 743 -30.43 -3.56 -27.86
CA ILE A 743 -31.61 -4.12 -27.18
C ILE A 743 -31.34 -5.58 -26.79
N GLN A 744 -30.79 -6.40 -27.70
CA GLN A 744 -30.41 -7.78 -27.40
C GLN A 744 -29.40 -7.88 -26.24
N PHE A 745 -28.38 -7.01 -26.25
CA PHE A 745 -27.41 -6.92 -25.17
C PHE A 745 -28.09 -6.54 -23.85
N ALA A 746 -28.89 -5.48 -23.82
CA ALA A 746 -29.63 -5.06 -22.63
C ALA A 746 -30.54 -6.16 -22.09
N SER A 747 -31.26 -6.88 -22.96
CA SER A 747 -32.09 -8.02 -22.56
C SER A 747 -31.27 -9.15 -21.95
N ARG A 748 -30.09 -9.45 -22.51
CA ARG A 748 -29.17 -10.45 -21.94
C ARG A 748 -28.70 -10.06 -20.55
N ILE A 749 -28.30 -8.80 -20.34
CA ILE A 749 -27.82 -8.32 -19.04
C ILE A 749 -28.91 -8.46 -17.99
N LEU A 750 -30.11 -7.94 -18.26
CA LEU A 750 -31.24 -8.05 -17.33
C LEU A 750 -31.67 -9.49 -17.08
N TYR A 751 -31.52 -10.38 -18.05
CA TYR A 751 -31.75 -11.81 -17.83
C TYR A 751 -30.72 -12.40 -16.86
N ILE A 752 -29.44 -12.03 -16.93
CA ILE A 752 -28.37 -12.57 -16.05
C ILE A 752 -28.46 -11.99 -14.64
N THR A 753 -28.98 -10.77 -14.47
CA THR A 753 -29.18 -10.12 -13.17
C THR A 753 -30.00 -11.01 -12.22
N LYS A 754 -29.59 -11.03 -10.95
CA LYS A 754 -30.27 -11.81 -9.91
C LYS A 754 -31.74 -11.34 -9.74
N PRO A 755 -32.71 -12.25 -9.53
CA PRO A 755 -34.12 -11.89 -9.39
C PRO A 755 -34.40 -10.88 -8.28
N GLU A 756 -33.65 -10.95 -7.16
CA GLU A 756 -33.86 -10.06 -6.01
C GLU A 756 -33.57 -8.60 -6.37
N ALA A 757 -32.51 -8.35 -7.14
CA ALA A 757 -32.14 -7.02 -7.63
C ALA A 757 -33.16 -6.49 -8.67
N LEU A 758 -33.70 -7.37 -9.51
CA LEU A 758 -34.66 -7.00 -10.56
C LEU A 758 -36.01 -6.53 -10.02
N ILE A 759 -36.40 -6.95 -8.81
CA ILE A 759 -37.68 -6.54 -8.20
C ILE A 759 -37.79 -5.00 -8.13
N LEU A 760 -36.68 -4.32 -7.83
CA LEU A 760 -36.61 -2.85 -7.76
C LEU A 760 -36.87 -2.16 -9.11
N TYR A 761 -36.64 -2.89 -10.22
CA TYR A 761 -36.70 -2.37 -11.58
C TYR A 761 -37.92 -2.84 -12.37
N ILE A 762 -38.84 -3.61 -11.75
CA ILE A 762 -40.07 -4.08 -12.40
C ILE A 762 -40.90 -2.93 -12.98
N PRO A 763 -41.15 -1.81 -12.26
CA PRO A 763 -41.94 -0.72 -12.82
C PRO A 763 -41.34 -0.16 -14.12
N GLN A 764 -40.02 0.03 -14.15
CA GLN A 764 -39.29 0.55 -15.31
C GLN A 764 -39.29 -0.46 -16.45
N LEU A 765 -39.16 -1.75 -16.14
CA LEU A 765 -39.18 -2.83 -17.12
C LEU A 765 -40.54 -2.97 -17.80
N VAL A 766 -41.64 -2.89 -17.04
CA VAL A 766 -43.00 -2.91 -17.60
C VAL A 766 -43.22 -1.68 -18.48
N GLN A 767 -42.78 -0.50 -18.05
CA GLN A 767 -42.87 0.72 -18.87
C GLN A 767 -42.07 0.63 -20.18
N ALA A 768 -40.94 -0.09 -20.21
CA ALA A 768 -40.17 -0.29 -21.42
C ALA A 768 -40.94 -1.02 -22.54
N VAL A 769 -41.97 -1.82 -22.21
CA VAL A 769 -42.84 -2.50 -23.19
C VAL A 769 -43.57 -1.50 -24.10
N ARG A 770 -43.80 -0.26 -23.63
CA ARG A 770 -44.43 0.79 -24.44
C ARG A 770 -43.68 1.01 -25.77
N TYR A 771 -42.35 0.94 -25.74
CA TYR A 771 -41.45 1.19 -26.88
C TYR A 771 -40.91 -0.09 -27.53
N ASP A 772 -41.40 -1.27 -27.13
CA ASP A 772 -40.92 -2.56 -27.64
C ASP A 772 -41.57 -2.92 -28.97
N GLU A 773 -41.03 -2.42 -30.09
CA GLU A 773 -41.51 -2.76 -31.43
C GLU A 773 -41.08 -4.16 -31.88
N MET A 774 -39.90 -4.62 -31.45
CA MET A 774 -39.32 -5.90 -31.85
C MET A 774 -39.71 -7.09 -30.95
N GLY A 775 -40.37 -6.83 -29.81
CA GLY A 775 -40.83 -7.88 -28.88
C GLY A 775 -39.75 -8.45 -27.95
N PHE A 776 -38.58 -7.82 -27.84
CA PHE A 776 -37.48 -8.29 -26.98
C PHE A 776 -37.80 -8.12 -25.50
N VAL A 777 -38.39 -6.99 -25.11
CA VAL A 777 -38.77 -6.71 -23.71
C VAL A 777 -39.89 -7.65 -23.28
N ARG A 778 -40.89 -7.87 -24.15
CA ARG A 778 -41.95 -8.86 -23.92
C ARG A 778 -41.37 -10.25 -23.65
N ARG A 779 -40.46 -10.73 -24.51
CA ARG A 779 -39.83 -12.05 -24.34
C ARG A 779 -39.00 -12.13 -23.06
N LEU A 780 -38.30 -11.06 -22.72
CA LEU A 780 -37.54 -10.96 -21.48
C LEU A 780 -38.44 -11.08 -20.25
N ILE A 781 -39.56 -10.36 -20.18
CA ILE A 781 -40.50 -10.42 -19.06
C ILE A 781 -41.03 -11.85 -18.86
N LEU A 782 -41.42 -12.53 -19.94
CA LEU A 782 -41.85 -13.93 -19.88
C LEU A 782 -40.73 -14.84 -19.35
N ALA A 783 -39.51 -14.68 -19.85
CA ALA A 783 -38.36 -15.46 -19.40
C ALA A 783 -38.00 -15.21 -17.92
N LEU A 784 -38.12 -13.96 -17.45
CA LEU A 784 -37.91 -13.58 -16.06
C LEU A 784 -38.99 -14.15 -15.13
N SER A 785 -40.25 -14.13 -15.56
CA SER A 785 -41.37 -14.72 -14.80
C SER A 785 -41.17 -16.22 -14.53
N GLY A 786 -40.51 -16.93 -15.43
CA GLY A 786 -40.16 -18.35 -15.25
C GLY A 786 -39.03 -18.61 -14.24
N LYS A 787 -38.22 -17.61 -13.87
CA LYS A 787 -37.09 -17.80 -12.94
C LYS A 787 -37.49 -17.78 -11.47
N SER A 788 -38.47 -16.97 -11.11
CA SER A 788 -38.88 -16.78 -9.73
C SER A 788 -40.38 -16.53 -9.66
N ASN A 789 -41.06 -17.33 -8.84
CA ASN A 789 -42.48 -17.14 -8.57
C ASN A 789 -42.73 -15.75 -7.99
N LEU A 790 -41.91 -15.29 -7.04
CA LEU A 790 -42.06 -13.95 -6.46
C LEU A 790 -41.97 -12.86 -7.53
N LEU A 791 -41.00 -12.96 -8.45
CA LEU A 791 -40.83 -12.02 -9.54
C LEU A 791 -42.06 -12.02 -10.48
N ALA A 792 -42.60 -13.19 -10.80
CA ALA A 792 -43.82 -13.32 -11.60
C ALA A 792 -45.03 -12.65 -10.96
N HIS A 793 -45.24 -12.82 -9.65
CA HIS A 793 -46.35 -12.16 -8.93
C HIS A 793 -46.20 -10.64 -8.97
N GLN A 794 -45.00 -10.13 -8.71
CA GLN A 794 -44.73 -8.69 -8.74
C GLN A 794 -44.89 -8.09 -10.15
N LEU A 795 -44.48 -8.83 -11.19
CA LEU A 795 -44.71 -8.44 -12.58
C LEU A 795 -46.20 -8.37 -12.91
N ILE A 796 -47.00 -9.37 -12.51
CA ILE A 796 -48.45 -9.36 -12.74
C ILE A 796 -49.11 -8.20 -12.00
N TRP A 797 -48.75 -7.95 -10.73
CA TRP A 797 -49.25 -6.78 -10.01
C TRP A 797 -48.95 -5.49 -10.76
N ASN A 798 -47.70 -5.29 -11.15
CA ASN A 798 -47.31 -4.07 -11.85
C ASN A 798 -47.99 -3.93 -13.23
N ILE A 799 -48.16 -5.02 -13.98
CA ILE A 799 -48.90 -5.03 -15.24
C ILE A 799 -50.37 -4.64 -15.01
N ARG A 800 -51.05 -5.29 -14.06
CA ARG A 800 -52.46 -5.00 -13.74
C ARG A 800 -52.67 -3.57 -13.24
N THR A 801 -51.70 -2.99 -12.54
CA THR A 801 -51.76 -1.57 -12.15
C THR A 801 -51.61 -0.64 -13.36
N ASN A 802 -50.72 -0.96 -14.31
CA ASN A 802 -50.44 -0.12 -15.48
C ASN A 802 -51.45 -0.27 -16.64
N THR A 803 -52.48 -1.12 -16.52
CA THR A 803 -53.57 -1.18 -17.51
C THR A 803 -54.50 0.04 -17.43
N TYR A 804 -54.45 0.79 -16.34
CA TYR A 804 -55.26 1.98 -16.10
C TYR A 804 -54.36 3.21 -15.88
N LYS A 805 -54.74 4.38 -16.43
CA LYS A 805 -54.07 5.67 -16.21
C LYS A 805 -54.47 6.30 -14.87
N ASN A 806 -55.76 6.21 -14.54
CA ASN A 806 -56.37 6.67 -13.27
C ASN A 806 -57.29 5.57 -12.72
N GLU A 807 -58.02 5.81 -11.61
CA GLU A 807 -58.95 4.84 -11.00
C GLU A 807 -59.98 4.23 -12.00
N THR A 808 -60.30 4.93 -13.10
CA THR A 808 -61.36 4.51 -14.04
C THR A 808 -60.97 4.52 -15.53
N THR A 809 -59.88 5.18 -15.93
CA THR A 809 -59.55 5.34 -17.36
C THR A 809 -58.49 4.32 -17.82
N PRO A 810 -58.82 3.40 -18.74
CA PRO A 810 -57.85 2.42 -19.24
C PRO A 810 -56.82 3.08 -20.17
N ASP A 811 -55.55 2.66 -20.08
CA ASP A 811 -54.52 3.02 -21.06
C ASP A 811 -54.58 2.05 -22.25
N ASN A 812 -55.43 2.32 -23.24
CA ASN A 812 -55.70 1.39 -24.34
C ASN A 812 -54.43 0.96 -25.11
N GLU A 813 -53.46 1.86 -25.30
CA GLU A 813 -52.22 1.58 -26.01
C GLU A 813 -51.31 0.65 -25.20
N MET A 814 -51.13 0.94 -23.92
CA MET A 814 -50.30 0.13 -23.03
C MET A 814 -50.96 -1.22 -22.74
N LYS A 815 -52.26 -1.21 -22.44
CA LYS A 815 -53.08 -2.39 -22.15
C LYS A 815 -53.02 -3.41 -23.27
N ALA A 816 -53.13 -2.98 -24.53
CA ALA A 816 -53.02 -3.87 -25.69
C ALA A 816 -51.68 -4.64 -25.74
N LYS A 817 -50.59 -4.03 -25.26
CA LYS A 817 -49.26 -4.63 -25.25
C LYS A 817 -48.99 -5.50 -24.01
N ILE A 818 -49.45 -5.11 -22.82
CA ILE A 818 -49.12 -5.79 -21.55
C ILE A 818 -50.12 -6.87 -21.12
N GLU A 819 -51.39 -6.77 -21.50
CA GLU A 819 -52.42 -7.76 -21.14
C GLU A 819 -52.10 -9.18 -21.66
N PRO A 820 -51.64 -9.36 -22.92
CA PRO A 820 -51.23 -10.68 -23.42
C PRO A 820 -50.05 -11.26 -22.64
N ILE A 821 -49.19 -10.41 -22.07
CA ILE A 821 -48.04 -10.85 -21.28
C ILE A 821 -48.52 -11.44 -19.96
N ALA A 822 -49.43 -10.77 -19.25
CA ALA A 822 -50.01 -11.29 -18.01
C ALA A 822 -50.70 -12.64 -18.23
N GLN A 823 -51.51 -12.77 -19.27
CA GLN A 823 -52.18 -14.04 -19.60
C GLN A 823 -51.18 -15.18 -19.88
N GLN A 824 -50.09 -14.87 -20.58
CA GLN A 824 -49.02 -15.85 -20.84
C GLN A 824 -48.25 -16.24 -19.57
N ILE A 825 -48.02 -15.31 -18.64
CA ILE A 825 -47.40 -15.64 -17.34
C ILE A 825 -48.33 -16.55 -16.53
N GLU A 826 -49.62 -16.24 -16.48
CA GLU A 826 -50.62 -17.04 -15.75
C GLU A 826 -50.75 -18.47 -16.31
N ALA A 827 -50.70 -18.61 -17.63
CA ALA A 827 -50.72 -19.91 -18.31
C ALA A 827 -49.46 -20.74 -18.04
N ASN A 828 -48.30 -20.11 -17.84
CA ASN A 828 -47.01 -20.77 -17.63
C ASN A 828 -46.73 -21.14 -16.16
N PHE A 829 -47.62 -20.82 -15.22
CA PHE A 829 -47.42 -21.20 -13.83
C PHE A 829 -47.48 -22.72 -13.63
N LYS A 830 -46.56 -23.24 -12.82
CA LYS A 830 -46.66 -24.60 -12.29
C LYS A 830 -47.91 -24.74 -11.41
N PRO A 831 -48.50 -25.94 -11.28
CA PRO A 831 -49.76 -26.12 -10.54
C PRO A 831 -49.73 -25.57 -9.11
N ASP A 832 -48.64 -25.81 -8.36
CA ASP A 832 -48.51 -25.32 -6.98
C ASP A 832 -48.32 -23.80 -6.91
N ALA A 833 -47.56 -23.24 -7.86
CA ALA A 833 -47.37 -21.80 -7.98
C ALA A 833 -48.67 -21.09 -8.34
N LYS A 834 -49.49 -21.69 -9.22
CA LYS A 834 -50.81 -21.19 -9.61
C LYS A 834 -51.79 -21.18 -8.44
N LYS A 835 -51.84 -22.25 -7.64
CA LYS A 835 -52.64 -22.28 -6.39
C LYS A 835 -52.20 -21.24 -5.37
N PHE A 836 -50.90 -20.96 -5.28
CA PHE A 836 -50.40 -19.89 -4.41
C PHE A 836 -50.81 -18.52 -4.93
N TYR A 837 -50.63 -18.27 -6.23
CA TYR A 837 -51.06 -17.05 -6.93
C TYR A 837 -52.54 -16.75 -6.73
N GLU A 838 -53.41 -17.72 -7.03
CA GLU A 838 -54.88 -17.56 -6.89
C GLU A 838 -55.27 -17.23 -5.44
N ARG A 839 -54.66 -17.89 -4.46
CA ARG A 839 -54.91 -17.61 -3.03
C ARG A 839 -54.50 -16.20 -2.65
N VAL A 840 -53.30 -15.76 -3.03
CA VAL A 840 -52.77 -14.44 -2.69
C VAL A 840 -53.62 -13.34 -3.31
N PHE A 841 -53.91 -13.43 -4.61
CA PHE A 841 -54.68 -12.42 -5.32
C PHE A 841 -56.14 -12.38 -4.85
N THR A 842 -56.79 -13.53 -4.64
CA THR A 842 -58.16 -13.56 -4.09
C THR A 842 -58.22 -12.95 -2.70
N PHE A 843 -57.21 -13.20 -1.86
CA PHE A 843 -57.11 -12.59 -0.53
C PHE A 843 -56.91 -11.07 -0.63
N SER A 844 -56.00 -10.60 -1.47
CA SER A 844 -55.78 -9.18 -1.73
C SER A 844 -57.05 -8.50 -2.25
N ASP A 845 -57.76 -9.08 -3.21
CA ASP A 845 -58.99 -8.52 -3.77
C ASP A 845 -60.10 -8.41 -2.72
N ARG A 846 -60.21 -9.39 -1.81
CA ARG A 846 -61.14 -9.31 -0.67
C ARG A 846 -60.77 -8.16 0.27
N LEU A 847 -59.48 -7.99 0.56
CA LEU A 847 -58.99 -6.91 1.41
C LEU A 847 -59.21 -5.54 0.76
N THR A 848 -58.97 -5.41 -0.53
CA THR A 848 -59.26 -4.19 -1.30
C THR A 848 -60.75 -3.87 -1.28
N LYS A 849 -61.64 -4.87 -1.46
CA LYS A 849 -63.10 -4.66 -1.35
C LYS A 849 -63.54 -4.18 0.03
N VAL A 850 -62.96 -4.74 1.10
CA VAL A 850 -63.20 -4.26 2.46
C VAL A 850 -62.72 -2.81 2.61
N SER A 851 -61.52 -2.50 2.12
CA SER A 851 -60.99 -1.13 2.12
C SER A 851 -61.88 -0.15 1.32
N ASP A 852 -62.43 -0.58 0.18
CA ASP A 852 -63.35 0.24 -0.63
C ASP A 852 -64.66 0.53 0.10
N THR A 853 -65.21 -0.47 0.81
CA THR A 853 -66.39 -0.24 1.67
C THR A 853 -66.11 0.70 2.84
N ILE A 854 -64.87 0.70 3.35
CA ILE A 854 -64.44 1.60 4.43
C ILE A 854 -64.11 3.02 3.90
N LYS A 855 -63.79 3.15 2.62
CA LYS A 855 -63.43 4.43 1.98
C LYS A 855 -64.55 5.46 2.09
N SER A 856 -65.82 5.02 2.05
CA SER A 856 -67.02 5.87 2.14
C SER A 856 -67.31 6.45 3.51
N PHE A 857 -66.73 5.90 4.59
CA PHE A 857 -66.93 6.41 5.96
C PHE A 857 -65.95 7.56 6.29
N PRO A 858 -66.40 8.59 7.04
CA PRO A 858 -65.54 9.70 7.46
C PRO A 858 -64.38 9.23 8.35
N LYS A 859 -63.23 9.92 8.28
CA LYS A 859 -62.05 9.55 9.09
C LYS A 859 -62.35 9.71 10.59
N GLY A 860 -62.33 8.63 11.37
CA GLY A 860 -62.65 8.65 12.80
C GLY A 860 -62.82 7.24 13.39
N ASN A 861 -63.45 7.13 14.57
CA ASN A 861 -63.73 5.85 15.22
C ASN A 861 -64.67 4.96 14.41
N ASP A 862 -65.62 5.55 13.68
CA ASP A 862 -66.58 4.86 12.80
C ASP A 862 -65.92 4.17 11.59
N ARG A 863 -64.67 4.54 11.27
CA ARG A 863 -63.87 3.91 10.20
C ARG A 863 -62.97 2.78 10.71
N LYS A 864 -62.80 2.67 12.03
CA LYS A 864 -61.95 1.67 12.70
C LYS A 864 -62.75 0.48 13.21
N GLN A 865 -64.03 0.69 13.54
CA GLN A 865 -65.02 -0.38 13.73
C GLN A 865 -65.41 -0.96 12.37
#